data_AF-A0A0B7BIL1-F1
#
_entry.id   AF-A0A0B7BIL1-F1
#
_cell.length_a   1.000
_cell.length_b   1.000
_cell.length_c   1.000
_cell.angle_alpha   90.00
_cell.angle_beta   90.00
_cell.angle_gamma   90.00
#
_symmetry.space_group_name_H-M   'P 1'
#
loop_
_entity.id
_entity.type
_entity.pdbx_description
1 polymer ?
#
loop_
_entity_poly.entity_id
_entity_poly.type
_entity_poly.pdbx_seq_one_letter_code
_entity_poly.pdbx_strand_id
1 'polypeptide(L)'
;HFFTNTTRVFFNFNKDTELVGIKDSSVLVYDVSKPLIDKDRRFAKPCFNASCEQGCDEMSGQCICLKGYKLSATGECMDVNECMDGKAKCDPEAGCHNRKGTYDCICGEDFYGNGKICRECKLKCPDRHYEVSPCSQEIQKICKACTQSCRTGYYMAQPCSSHENAMCRVCRPECLPGEFESRQCTNYHDRECRNLTNLMPPLTSKNIILEEKRHIKEDRAKLDKLPAHYVGFTRYKLFRGTGIHLELTVRFIDAAQQFVPISASHPFSLDLGAPSVLKSYSVQRYCSTPTPDYYILRHKKLENVTFKQNDNGSIDACETHKTSPDFLPSLAGNNQSFLCSQPGSLTNIFSIDEDFFLARTKWVDKSKRCQRNSRACEACIRKCGTDNMFSGDPTCSVAGTSSGGDDYAESPRLMMCYNCCVKRNCSTDCKDYHKRKCQPEQCSKGNLLEFTIEPSWDSSHDGRFFCHIGPSHQQHLLELDYSVHAEASATPLHVSKVMIYGDKLWEQTGAIQHSDGILDIAINSSLGTVPDFLEGATSFQNGVFKVGTYKSHGSQLGTSAIRPDFVFIRPSEPHGVPIMPGAHQECTHVALNNMLLASNMENPYIHDWKLEAVANGSFPFIITNKAQDPVVMATLPRNVSILKKLFAPVSLNVNSFSGDLRQNSSHWLVTVQAETTNCPGFLHMTLLDPNYPSKVLFDCDLAVLCPNKFSISFALPTADKLGLHRDVIVTVTDKMGENHFRIYRRASIGEKVAEDANSEEIVKPIASDIPTQYAVKGEKEKKDIDGQPVQEMTNLPLAFPYLLMLNGSVLLLLVLAILGLCFQPALPVPETPYARWYHPFFATGYMMFQFIYSAFVSGTIFFLILTVITSHHVNFVVSRGQSGAVSTASSHIELLQLQRHLEGEISKQDSQADAAQKVCMQDMKKIVTDMKKFHLLLLDSTKDIFERHRLDLLLSQQKLHVREKLMKDLENFRNSYAKAARSVLRQVNQNALASFQNVQYNNSWLDGAISS
;
A
#
# COMPACT_ATOMS: atom_id res chain seq x y z
N HIS A 1 40.70 7.94 110.22
CA HIS A 1 39.82 6.99 110.94
C HIS A 1 39.17 6.06 109.92
N PHE A 2 38.90 4.81 110.28
CA PHE A 2 38.09 3.91 109.46
C PHE A 2 36.62 4.13 109.79
N PHE A 3 35.83 4.56 108.80
CA PHE A 3 34.40 4.77 108.92
C PHE A 3 33.68 3.64 108.17
N THR A 4 32.72 2.98 108.82
CA THR A 4 31.86 1.97 108.19
C THR A 4 30.59 2.61 107.63
N ASN A 5 29.86 1.87 106.79
CA ASN A 5 28.71 2.31 105.96
C ASN A 5 27.46 2.86 106.71
N THR A 6 27.55 3.10 108.01
CA THR A 6 26.51 3.72 108.85
C THR A 6 27.09 4.75 109.84
N THR A 7 28.37 5.09 109.72
CA THR A 7 29.02 6.00 110.67
C THR A 7 28.52 7.42 110.48
N ARG A 8 27.98 8.02 111.55
CA ARG A 8 27.69 9.44 111.61
C ARG A 8 28.95 10.19 112.03
N VAL A 9 29.33 11.23 111.30
CA VAL A 9 30.50 12.04 111.61
C VAL A 9 30.08 13.50 111.80
N PHE A 10 30.49 14.08 112.91
CA PHE A 10 30.02 15.36 113.42
C PHE A 10 31.17 16.37 113.42
N PHE A 11 30.99 17.50 112.76
CA PHE A 11 32.00 18.56 112.59
C PHE A 11 31.45 19.92 113.05
N ASN A 12 32.30 20.95 113.12
CA ASN A 12 31.91 22.30 113.56
C ASN A 12 32.01 23.30 112.41
N PHE A 13 30.89 23.98 112.12
CA PHE A 13 30.70 24.96 111.05
C PHE A 13 31.79 26.04 110.88
N ASN A 14 32.56 26.37 111.93
CA ASN A 14 33.63 27.38 111.85
C ASN A 14 34.95 26.84 111.27
N LYS A 15 34.97 25.62 110.71
CA LYS A 15 36.16 25.05 110.04
C LYS A 15 35.78 24.34 108.76
N ASP A 16 36.26 24.86 107.64
CA ASP A 16 36.18 24.22 106.33
C ASP A 16 36.76 22.80 106.40
N THR A 17 35.88 21.80 106.31
CA THR A 17 36.23 20.39 106.49
C THR A 17 35.70 19.58 105.29
N GLU A 18 36.61 19.03 104.51
CA GLU A 18 36.31 18.17 103.37
C GLU A 18 36.66 16.71 103.66
N LEU A 19 35.77 15.82 103.23
CA LEU A 19 36.01 14.38 103.25
C LEU A 19 36.59 13.98 101.90
N VAL A 20 37.80 13.42 101.92
CA VAL A 20 38.54 13.03 100.72
C VAL A 20 38.49 11.51 100.56
N GLY A 21 38.14 11.04 99.36
CA GLY A 21 38.19 9.61 99.00
C GLY A 21 36.98 8.77 99.43
N ILE A 22 35.88 9.38 99.87
CA ILE A 22 34.62 8.71 100.24
C ILE A 22 33.53 9.15 99.26
N LYS A 23 32.63 8.26 98.85
CA LYS A 23 31.40 8.64 98.11
C LYS A 23 30.34 9.05 99.12
N ASP A 24 29.79 10.25 99.00
CA ASP A 24 28.95 10.89 100.04
C ASP A 24 27.74 10.05 100.49
N SER A 25 27.21 9.18 99.64
CA SER A 25 26.12 8.25 99.96
C SER A 25 26.45 7.13 100.96
N SER A 26 27.67 7.08 101.51
CA SER A 26 28.14 6.01 102.43
C SER A 26 28.41 6.47 103.87
N VAL A 27 28.46 7.78 104.14
CA VAL A 27 28.77 8.36 105.46
C VAL A 27 27.87 9.56 105.70
N LEU A 28 27.14 9.58 106.82
CA LEU A 28 26.23 10.68 107.15
C LEU A 28 26.99 11.77 107.90
N VAL A 29 27.09 12.95 107.29
CA VAL A 29 27.93 14.06 107.74
C VAL A 29 27.04 15.17 108.30
N TYR A 30 27.20 15.47 109.59
CA TYR A 30 26.39 16.43 110.32
C TYR A 30 27.20 17.63 110.81
N ASP A 31 26.62 18.81 110.74
CA ASP A 31 27.20 20.03 111.29
C ASP A 31 26.62 20.34 112.69
N VAL A 32 27.49 20.53 113.68
CA VAL A 32 27.14 20.72 115.10
C VAL A 32 28.12 21.67 115.81
N SER A 33 27.63 22.45 116.76
CA SER A 33 28.48 23.41 117.48
C SER A 33 29.57 22.77 118.36
N LYS A 34 29.39 21.52 118.80
CA LYS A 34 30.37 20.75 119.60
C LYS A 34 30.36 19.26 119.19
N PRO A 35 31.49 18.65 118.79
CA PRO A 35 31.52 17.28 118.25
C PRO A 35 31.84 16.18 119.29
N LEU A 36 31.64 16.44 120.59
CA LEU A 36 31.93 15.48 121.67
C LEU A 36 30.66 15.14 122.46
N ILE A 37 30.30 13.86 122.45
CA ILE A 37 29.17 13.31 123.22
C ILE A 37 29.72 12.65 124.50
N ASP A 38 29.30 13.15 125.66
CA ASP A 38 29.70 12.64 126.97
C ASP A 38 28.96 11.33 127.32
N LYS A 39 29.57 10.47 128.14
CA LYS A 39 29.18 9.05 128.32
C LYS A 39 28.61 8.69 129.69
N ASP A 40 28.29 9.68 130.51
CA ASP A 40 27.68 9.53 131.84
C ASP A 40 26.53 10.56 131.93
N ARG A 41 25.29 10.29 132.37
CA ARG A 41 24.73 9.18 133.17
C ARG A 41 23.35 8.72 132.70
N ARG A 42 22.86 7.65 133.32
CA ARG A 42 21.48 7.13 133.19
C ARG A 42 20.47 8.19 133.66
N PHE A 43 19.54 8.59 132.79
CA PHE A 43 18.07 8.70 133.00
C PHE A 43 17.42 9.55 131.88
N ALA A 44 16.46 8.97 131.15
CA ALA A 44 15.68 9.54 130.03
C ALA A 44 16.47 10.02 128.77
N LYS A 45 15.90 9.79 127.57
CA LYS A 45 16.44 10.31 126.29
C LYS A 45 15.64 11.55 125.82
N PRO A 46 16.26 12.72 125.62
CA PRO A 46 15.57 13.92 125.13
C PRO A 46 14.91 13.77 123.75
N CYS A 47 15.61 13.19 122.77
CA CYS A 47 15.11 13.07 121.38
C CYS A 47 13.87 12.17 121.19
N PHE A 48 13.34 11.51 122.23
CA PHE A 48 12.21 10.58 122.08
C PHE A 48 10.87 11.26 121.69
N ASN A 49 10.81 12.60 121.73
CA ASN A 49 9.63 13.36 121.33
C ASN A 49 9.96 14.62 120.49
N ALA A 50 11.14 14.63 119.84
CA ALA A 50 11.61 15.76 119.02
C ALA A 50 11.44 15.46 117.52
N SER A 51 10.70 16.32 116.80
CA SER A 51 10.48 16.17 115.36
C SER A 51 11.56 16.89 114.57
N CYS A 52 12.62 16.16 114.19
CA CYS A 52 13.74 16.68 113.41
C CYS A 52 13.90 15.90 112.10
N GLU A 53 13.90 16.60 110.96
CA GLU A 53 13.86 15.98 109.62
C GLU A 53 15.15 15.20 109.28
N GLN A 54 16.32 15.79 109.53
CA GLN A 54 17.61 15.21 109.11
C GLN A 54 18.38 14.52 110.27
N GLY A 55 18.14 14.93 111.52
CA GLY A 55 18.69 14.29 112.72
C GLY A 55 18.42 15.08 114.01
N CYS A 56 18.57 14.43 115.17
CA CYS A 56 18.47 15.04 116.50
C CYS A 56 19.73 14.69 117.31
N ASP A 57 20.28 15.66 118.06
CA ASP A 57 21.36 15.43 119.03
C ASP A 57 20.81 14.82 120.33
N GLU A 58 21.24 13.60 120.67
CA GLU A 58 20.76 12.89 121.86
C GLU A 58 21.12 13.58 123.20
N MET A 59 22.06 14.53 123.22
CA MET A 59 22.38 15.30 124.43
C MET A 59 21.48 16.52 124.63
N SER A 60 21.32 17.38 123.62
CA SER A 60 20.57 18.64 123.73
C SER A 60 19.11 18.55 123.31
N GLY A 61 18.72 17.52 122.55
CA GLY A 61 17.40 17.44 121.91
C GLY A 61 17.21 18.39 120.72
N GLN A 62 18.26 19.10 120.28
CA GLN A 62 18.19 20.01 119.13
C GLN A 62 18.33 19.26 117.80
N CYS A 63 17.69 19.81 116.75
CA CYS A 63 17.79 19.28 115.40
C CYS A 63 19.15 19.61 114.76
N ILE A 64 19.63 18.72 113.90
CA ILE A 64 20.94 18.83 113.23
C ILE A 64 20.79 18.53 111.73
N CYS A 65 21.57 19.22 110.90
CA CYS A 65 21.47 19.15 109.44
C CYS A 65 22.66 18.44 108.80
N LEU A 66 22.42 17.89 107.61
CA LEU A 66 23.45 17.29 106.76
C LEU A 66 24.31 18.38 106.10
N LYS A 67 25.54 18.02 105.70
CA LYS A 67 26.38 18.89 104.86
C LYS A 67 25.62 19.33 103.60
N GLY A 68 25.73 20.60 103.23
CA GLY A 68 24.92 21.23 102.18
C GLY A 68 23.59 21.82 102.68
N TYR A 69 23.28 21.69 103.98
CA TYR A 69 22.09 22.27 104.61
C TYR A 69 22.47 23.01 105.90
N LYS A 70 21.71 24.05 106.24
CA LYS A 70 21.85 24.88 107.45
C LYS A 70 20.55 24.91 108.25
N LEU A 71 20.67 24.90 109.58
CA LEU A 71 19.52 24.91 110.47
C LEU A 71 18.86 26.30 110.49
N SER A 72 17.56 26.34 110.22
CA SER A 72 16.71 27.52 110.33
C SER A 72 16.40 27.84 111.79
N ALA A 73 16.00 29.09 112.08
CA ALA A 73 15.45 29.49 113.37
C ALA A 73 14.14 28.72 113.74
N THR A 74 13.49 28.08 112.76
CA THR A 74 12.34 27.18 112.95
C THR A 74 12.71 25.74 113.32
N GLY A 75 14.00 25.36 113.25
CA GLY A 75 14.48 23.99 113.45
C GLY A 75 14.51 23.12 112.19
N GLU A 76 14.13 23.67 111.03
CA GLU A 76 14.14 22.99 109.72
C GLU A 76 15.51 23.11 109.04
N CYS A 77 15.87 22.16 108.18
CA CYS A 77 17.16 22.16 107.48
C CYS A 77 17.04 22.73 106.06
N MET A 78 17.44 23.99 105.90
CA MET A 78 17.37 24.71 104.62
C MET A 78 18.62 24.48 103.77
N ASP A 79 18.41 24.39 102.46
CA ASP A 79 19.46 24.27 101.44
C ASP A 79 20.52 25.39 101.55
N VAL A 80 21.80 25.04 101.43
CA VAL A 80 22.88 25.99 101.21
C VAL A 80 23.02 26.17 99.71
N ASN A 81 23.00 27.41 99.23
CA ASN A 81 23.23 27.70 97.82
C ASN A 81 24.70 28.05 97.61
N GLU A 82 25.58 27.07 97.42
CA GLU A 82 27.03 27.34 97.32
C GLU A 82 27.39 28.25 96.14
N CYS A 83 26.57 28.31 95.09
CA CYS A 83 26.74 29.26 93.98
C CYS A 83 26.51 30.72 94.43
N MET A 84 25.47 30.99 95.23
CA MET A 84 25.17 32.34 95.74
C MET A 84 26.00 32.72 96.97
N ASP A 85 26.33 31.76 97.83
CA ASP A 85 27.24 31.93 98.97
C ASP A 85 28.71 32.10 98.55
N GLY A 86 29.05 31.95 97.26
CA GLY A 86 30.41 32.07 96.73
C GLY A 86 31.37 30.94 97.12
N LYS A 87 30.83 29.78 97.51
CA LYS A 87 31.57 28.61 98.04
C LYS A 87 31.82 27.51 97.00
N ALA A 88 31.19 27.61 95.82
CA ALA A 88 31.29 26.62 94.78
C ALA A 88 32.70 26.58 94.15
N LYS A 89 33.31 25.39 94.15
CA LYS A 89 34.61 25.11 93.51
C LYS A 89 34.41 24.71 92.05
N CYS A 90 33.90 25.66 91.26
CA CYS A 90 33.88 25.56 89.81
C CYS A 90 35.18 26.12 89.20
N ASP A 91 35.45 25.72 87.97
CA ASP A 91 36.42 26.40 87.11
C ASP A 91 35.95 27.85 86.86
N PRO A 92 36.83 28.88 86.78
CA PRO A 92 36.38 30.27 86.59
C PRO A 92 35.64 30.48 85.27
N GLU A 93 35.95 29.66 84.27
CA GLU A 93 35.32 29.61 82.96
C GLU A 93 34.10 28.66 82.92
N ALA A 94 33.56 28.26 84.08
CA ALA A 94 32.34 27.46 84.25
C ALA A 94 31.25 28.18 85.07
N GLY A 95 30.00 28.09 84.60
CA GLY A 95 28.83 28.50 85.35
C GLY A 95 28.48 27.50 86.47
N CYS A 96 28.23 28.00 87.67
CA CYS A 96 27.74 27.21 88.80
C CYS A 96 26.21 27.07 88.75
N HIS A 97 25.70 25.85 88.90
CA HIS A 97 24.26 25.57 89.00
C HIS A 97 23.93 24.86 90.32
N ASN A 98 23.19 25.53 91.21
CA ASN A 98 22.84 24.97 92.51
C ASN A 98 21.84 23.80 92.39
N ARG A 99 21.99 22.79 93.23
CA ARG A 99 21.03 21.70 93.46
C ARG A 99 20.82 21.57 94.96
N LYS A 100 19.81 20.81 95.39
CA LYS A 100 19.57 20.63 96.82
C LYS A 100 20.68 19.80 97.48
N GLY A 101 21.49 20.43 98.32
CA GLY A 101 22.64 19.87 99.03
C GLY A 101 23.92 19.67 98.20
N THR A 102 24.03 20.25 97.00
CA THR A 102 25.23 20.17 96.14
C THR A 102 25.14 21.15 94.95
N TYR A 103 26.21 21.32 94.17
CA TYR A 103 26.20 22.14 92.96
C TYR A 103 26.91 21.45 91.79
N ASP A 104 26.44 21.74 90.58
CA ASP A 104 27.14 21.39 89.34
C ASP A 104 27.96 22.60 88.85
N CYS A 105 28.93 22.31 87.98
CA CYS A 105 29.69 23.30 87.23
C CYS A 105 29.63 22.92 85.74
N ILE A 106 29.42 23.88 84.84
CA ILE A 106 29.29 23.64 83.40
C ILE A 106 30.12 24.69 82.64
N CYS A 107 31.03 24.26 81.76
CA CYS A 107 31.89 25.17 81.00
C CYS A 107 31.10 26.13 80.10
N GLY A 108 31.58 27.38 79.96
CA GLY A 108 30.99 28.40 79.09
C GLY A 108 31.05 28.06 77.58
N GLU A 109 30.40 28.88 76.75
CA GLU A 109 30.14 28.56 75.32
C GLU A 109 31.40 28.37 74.46
N ASP A 110 32.54 28.95 74.85
CA ASP A 110 33.85 28.79 74.18
C ASP A 110 34.75 27.68 74.78
N PHE A 111 34.23 26.89 75.74
CA PHE A 111 35.02 25.97 76.56
C PHE A 111 34.44 24.55 76.62
N TYR A 112 35.32 23.55 76.62
CA TYR A 112 34.97 22.14 76.84
C TYR A 112 35.70 21.57 78.07
N GLY A 113 35.09 20.62 78.75
CA GLY A 113 35.69 19.99 79.94
C GLY A 113 34.67 19.29 80.83
N ASN A 114 34.92 19.32 82.14
CA ASN A 114 34.05 18.73 83.17
C ASN A 114 33.54 19.75 84.20
N GLY A 115 33.56 21.04 83.85
CA GLY A 115 33.14 22.16 84.70
C GLY A 115 34.06 22.48 85.90
N LYS A 116 34.98 21.59 86.26
CA LYS A 116 36.03 21.81 87.28
C LYS A 116 37.43 21.93 86.68
N ILE A 117 37.56 21.58 85.40
CA ILE A 117 38.66 21.91 84.49
C ILE A 117 38.01 22.19 83.14
N CYS A 118 38.07 23.43 82.67
CA CYS A 118 37.60 23.85 81.35
C CYS A 118 38.78 24.20 80.42
N ARG A 119 38.59 24.05 79.10
CA ARG A 119 39.64 24.27 78.09
C ARG A 119 39.08 24.97 76.85
N GLU A 120 39.83 25.94 76.33
CA GLU A 120 39.42 26.78 75.21
C GLU A 120 39.27 26.02 73.89
N CYS A 121 38.18 26.23 73.16
CA CYS A 121 37.89 25.63 71.86
C CYS A 121 38.71 26.19 70.66
N LYS A 122 39.96 26.64 70.88
CA LYS A 122 40.77 27.40 69.90
C LYS A 122 41.37 26.60 68.73
N LEU A 123 41.15 25.29 68.63
CA LEU A 123 41.76 24.47 67.58
C LEU A 123 41.09 24.70 66.20
N LYS A 124 41.87 25.18 65.24
CA LYS A 124 41.52 25.17 63.81
C LYS A 124 41.85 23.81 63.19
N CYS A 125 41.06 23.34 62.23
CA CYS A 125 41.41 22.15 61.47
C CYS A 125 42.72 22.37 60.67
N PRO A 126 43.64 21.38 60.60
CA PRO A 126 44.84 21.48 59.79
C PRO A 126 44.53 21.58 58.29
N ASP A 127 45.50 22.02 57.49
CA ASP A 127 45.39 22.02 56.04
C ASP A 127 44.96 20.65 55.48
N ARG A 128 44.12 20.67 54.45
CA ARG A 128 43.49 19.47 53.86
C ARG A 128 42.67 18.64 54.85
N HIS A 129 42.07 19.27 55.87
CA HIS A 129 41.07 18.66 56.73
C HIS A 129 39.80 19.53 56.80
N TYR A 130 38.64 18.88 56.88
CA TYR A 130 37.34 19.53 57.06
C TYR A 130 36.75 19.21 58.44
N GLU A 131 35.94 20.12 58.96
CA GLU A 131 35.23 19.99 60.23
C GLU A 131 34.07 19.00 60.12
N VAL A 132 34.04 17.99 61.01
CA VAL A 132 32.98 16.97 61.07
C VAL A 132 32.00 17.25 62.22
N SER A 133 32.48 17.84 63.31
CA SER A 133 31.63 18.34 64.39
C SER A 133 32.25 19.59 65.04
N PRO A 134 31.42 20.57 65.45
CA PRO A 134 31.89 21.72 66.23
C PRO A 134 32.37 21.29 67.62
N CYS A 135 32.89 22.26 68.37
CA CYS A 135 33.13 22.09 69.81
C CYS A 135 31.79 21.96 70.55
N SER A 136 31.78 21.22 71.66
CA SER A 136 30.70 21.19 72.64
C SER A 136 31.28 21.31 74.06
N GLN A 137 30.43 21.50 75.07
CA GLN A 137 30.86 21.63 76.47
C GLN A 137 31.62 20.40 77.01
N GLU A 138 31.55 19.24 76.33
CA GLU A 138 32.26 18.02 76.70
C GLU A 138 33.36 17.60 75.69
N ILE A 139 33.27 18.02 74.42
CA ILE A 139 34.07 17.45 73.31
C ILE A 139 34.66 18.55 72.43
N GLN A 140 35.97 18.50 72.20
CA GLN A 140 36.66 19.42 71.29
C GLN A 140 36.33 19.14 69.80
N LYS A 141 36.33 20.19 68.96
CA LYS A 141 36.13 20.13 67.49
C LYS A 141 36.85 18.94 66.83
N ILE A 142 36.13 18.18 65.99
CA ILE A 142 36.66 17.01 65.28
C ILE A 142 36.87 17.35 63.80
N CYS A 143 38.08 17.10 63.30
CA CYS A 143 38.48 17.35 61.91
C CYS A 143 38.85 16.02 61.21
N LYS A 144 38.58 15.92 59.91
CA LYS A 144 38.86 14.71 59.10
C LYS A 144 39.55 15.05 57.78
N ALA A 145 40.49 14.20 57.35
CA ALA A 145 41.27 14.41 56.15
C ALA A 145 40.40 14.46 54.87
N CYS A 146 40.68 15.43 54.01
CA CYS A 146 40.04 15.62 52.72
C CYS A 146 40.39 14.51 51.73
N THR A 147 39.43 14.14 50.88
CA THR A 147 39.67 13.33 49.68
C THR A 147 40.54 14.12 48.68
N GLN A 148 41.73 13.60 48.36
CA GLN A 148 42.70 14.29 47.49
C GLN A 148 42.45 14.05 45.99
N SER A 149 41.77 12.97 45.63
CA SER A 149 41.44 12.62 44.25
C SER A 149 40.18 11.75 44.18
N CYS A 150 39.41 11.90 43.11
CA CYS A 150 38.24 11.07 42.86
C CYS A 150 38.63 9.70 42.28
N ARG A 151 37.73 8.72 42.43
CA ARG A 151 37.87 7.40 41.79
C ARG A 151 37.74 7.53 40.27
N THR A 152 38.29 6.58 39.52
CA THR A 152 38.11 6.49 38.06
C THR A 152 36.62 6.48 37.70
N GLY A 153 36.24 7.29 36.70
CA GLY A 153 34.83 7.53 36.35
C GLY A 153 34.14 8.64 37.15
N TYR A 154 34.87 9.38 37.98
CA TYR A 154 34.37 10.54 38.74
C TYR A 154 35.31 11.75 38.62
N TYR A 155 34.75 12.96 38.62
CA TYR A 155 35.48 14.23 38.67
C TYR A 155 35.18 15.00 39.96
N MET A 156 36.15 15.80 40.42
CA MET A 156 35.99 16.69 41.57
C MET A 156 35.20 17.94 41.15
N ALA A 157 33.89 17.92 41.40
CA ALA A 157 32.99 19.02 41.08
C ALA A 157 33.11 20.19 42.07
N GLN A 158 33.60 19.92 43.29
CA GLN A 158 33.90 20.93 44.31
C GLN A 158 35.15 20.49 45.09
N PRO A 159 36.17 21.35 45.27
CA PRO A 159 37.30 21.05 46.14
C PRO A 159 36.87 20.98 47.61
N CYS A 160 37.69 20.34 48.45
CA CYS A 160 37.46 20.31 49.90
C CYS A 160 37.53 21.72 50.50
N SER A 161 36.66 22.02 51.46
CA SER A 161 36.64 23.27 52.23
C SER A 161 37.01 23.01 53.70
N SER A 162 37.00 24.04 54.53
CA SER A 162 37.16 23.90 55.99
C SER A 162 35.99 23.18 56.67
N HIS A 163 34.84 23.01 56.00
CA HIS A 163 33.61 22.45 56.58
C HIS A 163 33.01 21.28 55.77
N GLU A 164 33.45 21.07 54.53
CA GLU A 164 32.93 20.03 53.63
C GLU A 164 34.05 19.26 52.93
N ASN A 165 33.90 17.95 52.78
CA ASN A 165 34.82 17.15 51.96
C ASN A 165 34.68 17.47 50.45
N ALA A 166 35.71 17.16 49.66
CA ALA A 166 35.67 17.31 48.21
C ALA A 166 34.51 16.50 47.58
N MET A 167 33.70 17.16 46.75
CA MET A 167 32.54 16.54 46.09
C MET A 167 32.95 15.87 44.77
N CYS A 168 33.03 14.54 44.76
CA CYS A 168 33.17 13.77 43.54
C CYS A 168 31.80 13.51 42.88
N ARG A 169 31.64 13.86 41.60
CA ARG A 169 30.46 13.51 40.78
C ARG A 169 30.84 12.48 39.72
N VAL A 170 29.90 11.62 39.35
CA VAL A 170 30.08 10.67 38.24
C VAL A 170 30.31 11.47 36.95
N CYS A 171 31.23 11.03 36.10
CA CYS A 171 31.39 11.58 34.75
C CYS A 171 30.11 11.40 33.93
N ARG A 172 29.86 12.31 32.97
CA ARG A 172 28.84 12.11 31.93
C ARG A 172 29.05 10.73 31.24
N PRO A 173 27.98 9.98 30.93
CA PRO A 173 28.07 8.78 30.08
C PRO A 173 28.58 9.12 28.66
N GLU A 174 28.79 8.10 27.84
CA GLU A 174 29.31 8.26 26.48
C GLU A 174 28.44 9.19 25.61
N CYS A 175 29.09 9.86 24.66
CA CYS A 175 28.46 10.89 23.84
C CYS A 175 27.36 10.32 22.93
N LEU A 176 26.23 11.03 22.81
CA LEU A 176 25.03 10.54 22.15
C LEU A 176 25.23 10.35 20.63
N PRO A 177 24.36 9.60 19.93
CA PRO A 177 24.36 9.57 18.46
C PRO A 177 24.33 11.00 17.88
N GLY A 178 25.25 11.29 16.97
CA GLY A 178 25.48 12.65 16.45
C GLY A 178 26.53 13.48 17.20
N GLU A 179 27.03 13.04 18.36
CA GLU A 179 28.09 13.72 19.12
C GLU A 179 29.43 12.94 19.14
N PHE A 180 30.53 13.66 19.31
CA PHE A 180 31.88 13.15 19.63
C PHE A 180 32.38 13.72 20.96
N GLU A 181 33.36 13.07 21.58
CA GLU A 181 34.01 13.55 22.81
C GLU A 181 35.07 14.63 22.49
N SER A 182 34.83 15.88 22.92
CA SER A 182 35.78 16.99 22.73
C SER A 182 36.76 17.15 23.89
N ARG A 183 36.44 16.59 25.06
CA ARG A 183 37.35 16.50 26.21
C ARG A 183 36.99 15.29 27.06
N GLN A 184 37.98 14.45 27.36
CA GLN A 184 37.83 13.32 28.28
C GLN A 184 37.48 13.76 29.71
N CYS A 185 36.75 12.92 30.42
CA CYS A 185 36.57 13.12 31.86
C CYS A 185 37.90 12.90 32.60
N THR A 186 38.17 13.73 33.59
CA THR A 186 39.38 13.68 34.43
C THR A 186 38.99 13.89 35.89
N ASN A 187 39.90 13.66 36.83
CA ASN A 187 39.66 13.95 38.24
C ASN A 187 39.31 15.43 38.54
N TYR A 188 39.45 16.34 37.58
CA TYR A 188 39.20 17.78 37.72
C TYR A 188 38.05 18.32 36.86
N HIS A 189 37.63 17.61 35.80
CA HIS A 189 36.67 18.11 34.81
C HIS A 189 35.81 16.98 34.25
N ASP A 190 34.53 17.26 34.02
CA ASP A 190 33.61 16.35 33.34
C ASP A 190 33.94 16.18 31.83
N ARG A 191 33.43 15.09 31.26
CA ARG A 191 33.42 14.78 29.82
C ARG A 191 32.60 15.83 29.07
N GLU A 192 33.21 16.45 28.06
CA GLU A 192 32.50 17.30 27.10
C GLU A 192 32.25 16.54 25.80
N CYS A 193 30.99 16.55 25.37
CA CYS A 193 30.58 16.08 24.04
C CYS A 193 30.19 17.27 23.17
N ARG A 194 30.49 17.23 21.88
CA ARG A 194 30.07 18.23 20.88
C ARG A 194 29.45 17.53 19.68
N ASN A 195 28.52 18.20 19.00
CA ASN A 195 27.92 17.68 17.78
C ASN A 195 28.98 17.51 16.67
N LEU A 196 28.92 16.42 15.92
CA LEU A 196 29.79 16.10 14.78
C LEU A 196 29.87 17.23 13.73
N THR A 197 28.86 18.09 13.60
CA THR A 197 28.91 19.30 12.75
C THR A 197 30.00 20.31 13.13
N ASN A 198 30.63 20.17 14.30
CA ASN A 198 31.74 21.02 14.75
C ASN A 198 33.14 20.44 14.39
N LEU A 199 33.20 19.30 13.68
CA LEU A 199 34.48 18.83 13.13
C LEU A 199 34.90 19.70 11.94
N MET A 200 36.20 20.02 11.87
CA MET A 200 36.76 20.75 10.75
C MET A 200 36.70 19.91 9.46
N PRO A 201 36.41 20.51 8.29
CA PRO A 201 36.47 19.80 7.01
C PRO A 201 37.92 19.32 6.75
N PRO A 202 38.11 18.16 6.14
CA PRO A 202 39.44 17.60 5.92
C PRO A 202 40.20 18.36 4.83
N LEU A 203 41.52 18.47 4.99
CA LEU A 203 42.40 19.16 4.05
C LEU A 203 42.87 18.19 2.96
N THR A 204 42.73 18.57 1.69
CA THR A 204 43.01 17.72 0.53
C THR A 204 44.16 18.26 -0.34
N SER A 205 44.80 17.40 -1.12
CA SER A 205 45.69 17.83 -2.22
C SER A 205 44.87 18.39 -3.39
N LYS A 206 45.46 19.33 -4.15
CA LYS A 206 44.77 20.12 -5.21
C LYS A 206 44.09 19.30 -6.31
N ASN A 207 44.47 18.03 -6.46
CA ASN A 207 43.93 17.07 -7.43
C ASN A 207 42.75 16.24 -6.88
N ILE A 208 42.25 16.51 -5.66
CA ILE A 208 41.09 15.83 -5.09
C ILE A 208 39.89 16.78 -5.12
N ILE A 209 38.77 16.29 -5.64
CA ILE A 209 37.44 16.87 -5.37
C ILE A 209 36.74 15.97 -4.35
N LEU A 210 36.06 16.58 -3.37
CA LEU A 210 35.52 15.91 -2.20
C LEU A 210 34.03 16.25 -2.01
N GLU A 211 33.19 15.22 -1.89
CA GLU A 211 31.83 15.35 -1.38
C GLU A 211 31.75 14.68 0.00
N GLU A 212 31.84 15.48 1.07
CA GLU A 212 31.58 14.99 2.41
C GLU A 212 30.07 15.04 2.72
N LYS A 213 29.47 13.90 3.06
CA LYS A 213 27.99 13.77 3.20
C LYS A 213 27.37 14.67 4.29
N ARG A 214 28.17 15.20 5.21
CA ARG A 214 27.74 16.15 6.26
C ARG A 214 27.62 17.59 5.78
N HIS A 215 28.39 17.96 4.75
CA HIS A 215 28.43 19.30 4.16
C HIS A 215 27.61 19.41 2.87
N ILE A 216 27.21 18.27 2.29
CA ILE A 216 26.24 18.17 1.20
C ILE A 216 24.91 18.85 1.60
N LYS A 217 24.46 19.77 0.74
CA LYS A 217 23.16 20.43 0.81
C LYS A 217 22.31 20.08 -0.41
N GLU A 218 21.02 20.24 -0.23
CA GLU A 218 20.05 20.33 -1.32
C GLU A 218 19.87 21.81 -1.67
N ASP A 219 19.80 22.11 -2.98
CA ASP A 219 19.54 23.46 -3.48
C ASP A 219 18.50 23.41 -4.61
N ARG A 220 17.69 24.46 -4.76
CA ARG A 220 16.52 24.47 -5.65
C ARG A 220 16.33 25.84 -6.32
N ALA A 221 16.22 25.85 -7.65
CA ALA A 221 15.92 27.03 -8.45
C ALA A 221 14.54 26.87 -9.11
N LYS A 222 13.65 27.85 -8.89
CA LYS A 222 12.45 28.04 -9.70
C LYS A 222 12.87 28.79 -10.97
N LEU A 223 12.53 28.27 -12.14
CA LEU A 223 12.99 28.80 -13.44
C LEU A 223 12.08 29.96 -13.89
N ASP A 224 12.05 31.01 -13.08
CA ASP A 224 10.82 31.74 -12.76
C ASP A 224 10.61 33.07 -13.49
N LYS A 225 11.12 33.20 -14.73
CA LYS A 225 11.00 34.44 -15.50
C LYS A 225 10.54 34.19 -16.93
N LEU A 226 9.49 34.93 -17.28
CA LEU A 226 8.81 35.03 -18.57
C LEU A 226 7.77 33.92 -18.81
N PRO A 227 6.66 34.23 -19.52
CA PRO A 227 5.54 33.31 -19.70
C PRO A 227 5.91 32.11 -20.59
N ALA A 228 4.98 31.16 -20.67
CA ALA A 228 4.98 30.09 -21.67
C ALA A 228 5.37 30.62 -23.06
N HIS A 229 6.24 29.87 -23.76
CA HIS A 229 6.88 30.23 -25.03
C HIS A 229 7.95 31.35 -24.93
N TYR A 230 8.92 31.25 -24.01
CA TYR A 230 10.15 32.07 -24.09
C TYR A 230 11.35 31.32 -24.68
N VAL A 231 12.07 32.00 -25.58
CA VAL A 231 13.33 31.55 -26.21
C VAL A 231 14.44 32.53 -25.84
N GLY A 232 15.29 32.16 -24.89
CA GLY A 232 16.38 33.01 -24.44
C GLY A 232 17.15 32.49 -23.21
N PHE A 233 18.42 32.87 -23.12
CA PHE A 233 19.40 32.21 -22.25
C PHE A 233 19.42 32.75 -20.82
N THR A 234 18.47 32.31 -19.99
CA THR A 234 18.49 32.59 -18.55
C THR A 234 19.42 31.61 -17.83
N ARG A 235 20.32 32.13 -16.98
CA ARG A 235 21.27 31.32 -16.21
C ARG A 235 20.90 31.25 -14.74
N TYR A 236 21.06 30.06 -14.16
CA TYR A 236 20.85 29.77 -12.74
C TYR A 236 22.09 29.07 -12.17
N LYS A 237 22.32 29.18 -10.86
CA LYS A 237 23.34 28.40 -10.14
C LYS A 237 22.72 27.62 -9.00
N LEU A 238 23.17 26.38 -8.80
CA LEU A 238 22.80 25.53 -7.66
C LEU A 238 24.08 25.10 -6.93
N PHE A 239 24.12 25.27 -5.61
CA PHE A 239 25.32 25.09 -4.78
C PHE A 239 25.24 23.83 -3.93
N ARG A 240 26.27 22.98 -4.03
CA ARG A 240 26.30 21.69 -3.34
C ARG A 240 26.63 21.78 -1.84
N GLY A 241 27.23 22.89 -1.40
CA GLY A 241 27.80 23.04 -0.06
C GLY A 241 29.24 22.51 0.09
N THR A 242 29.74 21.72 -0.86
CA THR A 242 31.06 21.06 -0.84
C THR A 242 32.09 21.70 -1.80
N GLY A 243 31.90 22.95 -2.21
CA GLY A 243 32.72 23.60 -3.26
C GLY A 243 32.35 23.20 -4.70
N ILE A 244 31.42 22.25 -4.87
CA ILE A 244 30.78 21.93 -6.16
C ILE A 244 29.58 22.87 -6.38
N HIS A 245 29.37 23.32 -7.62
CA HIS A 245 28.15 24.00 -8.04
C HIS A 245 27.78 23.65 -9.49
N LEU A 246 26.49 23.73 -9.82
CA LEU A 246 26.00 23.62 -11.20
C LEU A 246 25.72 25.02 -11.75
N GLU A 247 26.10 25.27 -13.00
CA GLU A 247 25.54 26.35 -13.81
C GLU A 247 24.54 25.77 -14.81
N LEU A 248 23.30 26.25 -14.77
CA LEU A 248 22.22 25.84 -15.68
C LEU A 248 21.93 26.99 -16.66
N THR A 249 21.71 26.68 -17.93
CA THR A 249 21.28 27.62 -18.98
C THR A 249 20.04 27.08 -19.67
N VAL A 250 18.89 27.67 -19.38
CA VAL A 250 17.64 27.36 -20.10
C VAL A 250 17.73 27.93 -21.52
N ARG A 251 17.27 27.20 -22.53
CA ARG A 251 17.21 27.66 -23.93
C ARG A 251 15.79 27.80 -24.46
N PHE A 252 14.92 26.87 -24.09
CA PHE A 252 13.49 26.89 -24.38
C PHE A 252 12.72 26.39 -23.15
N ILE A 253 11.58 27.02 -22.86
CA ILE A 253 10.66 26.61 -21.79
C ILE A 253 9.21 26.84 -22.20
N ASP A 254 8.38 25.81 -22.03
CA ASP A 254 6.95 25.86 -22.24
C ASP A 254 6.21 24.95 -21.24
N ALA A 255 5.96 25.49 -20.05
CA ALA A 255 5.35 24.75 -18.95
C ALA A 255 3.82 24.90 -18.87
N ALA A 256 3.18 25.73 -19.71
CA ALA A 256 1.73 25.73 -19.84
C ALA A 256 1.30 24.56 -20.72
N GLN A 257 0.28 23.81 -20.31
CA GLN A 257 -0.14 22.63 -21.07
C GLN A 257 -0.91 23.07 -22.33
N GLN A 258 -0.49 22.56 -23.47
CA GLN A 258 -1.13 22.81 -24.77
C GLN A 258 -2.28 21.84 -25.03
N PHE A 259 -3.33 22.32 -25.69
CA PHE A 259 -4.54 21.56 -26.00
C PHE A 259 -4.93 21.69 -27.49
N VAL A 260 -5.54 20.65 -28.04
CA VAL A 260 -6.03 20.60 -29.43
C VAL A 260 -7.47 20.07 -29.48
N PRO A 261 -8.30 20.46 -30.46
CA PRO A 261 -9.61 19.83 -30.67
C PRO A 261 -9.43 18.36 -31.02
N ILE A 262 -10.18 17.46 -30.37
CA ILE A 262 -10.13 16.04 -30.72
C ILE A 262 -11.10 15.77 -31.87
N SER A 263 -10.53 15.58 -33.06
CA SER A 263 -11.26 15.19 -34.27
C SER A 263 -11.92 13.82 -34.10
N ALA A 264 -13.25 13.77 -33.98
CA ALA A 264 -14.00 12.52 -34.00
C ALA A 264 -13.81 11.80 -35.35
N SER A 265 -13.46 10.52 -35.31
CA SER A 265 -13.17 9.69 -36.51
C SER A 265 -14.38 9.47 -37.42
N HIS A 266 -15.59 9.60 -36.86
CA HIS A 266 -16.87 9.52 -37.57
C HIS A 266 -17.71 10.75 -37.18
N PRO A 267 -17.42 11.94 -37.74
CA PRO A 267 -18.08 13.16 -37.33
C PRO A 267 -19.58 13.10 -37.64
N PHE A 268 -20.39 13.59 -36.70
CA PHE A 268 -21.72 14.11 -37.01
C PHE A 268 -21.59 15.10 -38.18
N SER A 269 -22.30 14.90 -39.29
CA SER A 269 -22.28 15.92 -40.35
C SER A 269 -23.04 17.14 -39.86
N LEU A 270 -22.32 18.26 -39.75
CA LEU A 270 -22.87 19.59 -39.48
C LEU A 270 -23.98 20.00 -40.47
N ASP A 271 -24.14 19.31 -41.60
CA ASP A 271 -25.24 19.50 -42.55
C ASP A 271 -26.60 19.02 -42.03
N LEU A 272 -26.63 18.15 -41.02
CA LEU A 272 -27.86 17.60 -40.43
C LEU A 272 -28.41 18.45 -39.27
N GLY A 273 -28.52 19.76 -39.49
CA GLY A 273 -29.29 20.68 -38.62
C GLY A 273 -28.49 21.69 -37.77
N ALA A 274 -27.17 21.75 -37.88
CA ALA A 274 -26.38 22.75 -37.14
C ALA A 274 -26.57 24.17 -37.71
N PRO A 275 -26.68 25.22 -36.86
CA PRO A 275 -26.76 26.61 -37.31
C PRO A 275 -25.62 27.01 -38.27
N SER A 276 -25.94 27.79 -39.30
CA SER A 276 -24.97 28.22 -40.33
C SER A 276 -23.77 29.00 -39.76
N VAL A 277 -23.95 29.69 -38.63
CA VAL A 277 -22.88 30.40 -37.91
C VAL A 277 -21.77 29.44 -37.43
N LEU A 278 -22.11 28.21 -37.03
CA LEU A 278 -21.14 27.19 -36.62
C LEU A 278 -20.28 26.66 -37.78
N LYS A 279 -20.78 26.80 -39.01
CA LYS A 279 -20.04 26.47 -40.24
C LYS A 279 -19.18 27.64 -40.75
N SER A 280 -19.21 28.79 -40.08
CA SER A 280 -18.38 29.93 -40.46
C SER A 280 -16.90 29.65 -40.19
N TYR A 281 -16.02 30.21 -41.02
CA TYR A 281 -14.57 30.15 -40.81
C TYR A 281 -14.16 30.66 -39.41
N SER A 282 -14.88 31.65 -38.88
CA SER A 282 -14.68 32.21 -37.53
C SER A 282 -14.86 31.19 -36.41
N VAL A 283 -15.72 30.18 -36.58
CA VAL A 283 -15.88 29.06 -35.65
C VAL A 283 -14.94 27.92 -36.02
N GLN A 284 -14.90 27.51 -37.29
CA GLN A 284 -14.10 26.35 -37.73
C GLN A 284 -12.58 26.49 -37.52
N ARG A 285 -12.08 27.74 -37.47
CA ARG A 285 -10.69 28.06 -37.09
C ARG A 285 -10.34 27.69 -35.63
N TYR A 286 -11.34 27.57 -34.76
CA TYR A 286 -11.19 27.25 -33.34
C TYR A 286 -11.95 25.96 -32.93
N CYS A 287 -12.82 25.41 -33.77
CA CYS A 287 -13.39 24.08 -33.56
C CYS A 287 -13.77 23.42 -34.90
N SER A 288 -13.04 22.38 -35.28
CA SER A 288 -13.34 21.58 -36.49
C SER A 288 -14.67 20.82 -36.38
N THR A 289 -15.03 20.37 -35.17
CA THR A 289 -16.27 19.64 -34.89
C THR A 289 -16.98 20.21 -33.65
N PRO A 290 -17.72 21.33 -33.80
CA PRO A 290 -18.55 21.88 -32.73
C PRO A 290 -19.57 20.87 -32.21
N THR A 291 -19.84 20.88 -30.91
CA THR A 291 -20.76 19.93 -30.27
C THR A 291 -22.03 20.59 -29.72
N PRO A 292 -23.18 19.89 -29.78
CA PRO A 292 -24.46 20.42 -29.35
C PRO A 292 -24.60 20.48 -27.82
N ASP A 293 -25.64 21.18 -27.35
CA ASP A 293 -25.98 21.30 -25.93
C ASP A 293 -26.37 19.94 -25.33
N TYR A 294 -27.22 19.20 -26.04
CA TYR A 294 -27.71 17.86 -25.72
C TYR A 294 -28.36 17.23 -26.96
N TYR A 295 -28.77 15.97 -26.88
CA TYR A 295 -29.50 15.26 -27.94
C TYR A 295 -30.88 14.83 -27.44
N ILE A 296 -31.85 14.74 -28.35
CA ILE A 296 -33.19 14.23 -28.10
C ILE A 296 -33.35 12.92 -28.89
N LEU A 297 -33.52 11.80 -28.18
CA LEU A 297 -33.91 10.53 -28.78
C LEU A 297 -35.43 10.46 -28.81
N ARG A 298 -36.02 10.43 -30.01
CA ARG A 298 -37.45 10.20 -30.23
C ARG A 298 -37.70 8.79 -30.73
N HIS A 299 -38.91 8.29 -30.49
CA HIS A 299 -39.40 7.09 -31.16
C HIS A 299 -40.73 7.34 -31.88
N LYS A 300 -41.03 6.54 -32.90
CA LYS A 300 -42.30 6.54 -33.63
C LYS A 300 -42.70 5.11 -33.98
N LYS A 301 -43.95 4.77 -33.66
CA LYS A 301 -44.54 3.44 -33.92
C LYS A 301 -45.07 3.39 -35.36
N LEU A 302 -44.66 2.36 -36.10
CA LEU A 302 -45.07 2.12 -37.48
C LEU A 302 -45.84 0.79 -37.53
N GLU A 303 -47.15 0.87 -37.36
CA GLU A 303 -48.00 -0.32 -37.22
C GLU A 303 -48.46 -0.91 -38.56
N ASN A 304 -48.68 -2.22 -38.59
CA ASN A 304 -49.22 -2.95 -39.72
C ASN A 304 -48.43 -2.83 -41.06
N VAL A 305 -47.15 -2.49 -41.00
CA VAL A 305 -46.30 -2.28 -42.18
C VAL A 305 -45.81 -3.61 -42.76
N THR A 306 -45.77 -3.70 -44.09
CA THR A 306 -45.16 -4.82 -44.83
C THR A 306 -43.72 -4.48 -45.19
N PHE A 307 -42.79 -5.29 -44.69
CA PHE A 307 -41.35 -5.11 -44.85
C PHE A 307 -40.65 -6.41 -45.25
N LYS A 308 -39.46 -6.27 -45.83
CA LYS A 308 -38.54 -7.36 -46.14
C LYS A 308 -37.41 -7.31 -45.11
N GLN A 309 -36.96 -8.48 -44.67
CA GLN A 309 -35.82 -8.62 -43.77
C GLN A 309 -34.79 -9.51 -44.45
N ASN A 310 -33.55 -9.03 -44.54
CA ASN A 310 -32.45 -9.69 -45.24
C ASN A 310 -31.56 -10.47 -44.26
N ASP A 311 -30.77 -11.42 -44.78
CA ASP A 311 -29.84 -12.25 -44.00
C ASP A 311 -28.70 -11.46 -43.31
N ASN A 312 -28.48 -10.21 -43.71
CA ASN A 312 -27.55 -9.27 -43.07
C ASN A 312 -28.19 -8.45 -41.92
N GLY A 313 -29.46 -8.70 -41.60
CA GLY A 313 -30.23 -7.97 -40.60
C GLY A 313 -30.82 -6.63 -41.07
N SER A 314 -30.70 -6.25 -42.35
CA SER A 314 -31.31 -5.00 -42.83
C SER A 314 -32.81 -5.15 -43.11
N ILE A 315 -33.55 -4.07 -42.90
CA ILE A 315 -34.99 -3.99 -43.22
C ILE A 315 -35.21 -3.11 -44.46
N ASP A 316 -35.81 -3.69 -45.50
CA ASP A 316 -36.08 -3.03 -46.78
C ASP A 316 -37.58 -3.01 -47.11
N ALA A 317 -37.98 -2.17 -48.06
CA ALA A 317 -39.30 -2.26 -48.67
C ALA A 317 -39.39 -3.48 -49.61
N CYS A 318 -40.51 -4.22 -49.54
CA CYS A 318 -40.75 -5.37 -50.41
C CYS A 318 -40.93 -4.99 -51.88
N GLU A 319 -40.38 -5.79 -52.80
CA GLU A 319 -40.64 -5.63 -54.23
C GLU A 319 -42.08 -6.01 -54.56
N THR A 320 -42.96 -5.00 -54.69
CA THR A 320 -44.39 -5.19 -54.92
C THR A 320 -44.91 -4.35 -56.08
N HIS A 321 -45.97 -4.82 -56.71
CA HIS A 321 -46.71 -4.07 -57.72
C HIS A 321 -47.75 -3.10 -57.14
N LYS A 322 -47.81 -2.95 -55.81
CA LYS A 322 -48.75 -2.08 -55.09
C LYS A 322 -48.04 -0.92 -54.40
N THR A 323 -48.19 0.28 -54.93
CA THR A 323 -47.84 1.54 -54.24
C THR A 323 -48.89 1.86 -53.18
N SER A 324 -48.89 1.11 -52.08
CA SER A 324 -49.91 1.15 -51.02
C SER A 324 -49.25 1.51 -49.68
N PRO A 325 -49.92 2.30 -48.81
CA PRO A 325 -49.38 2.67 -47.49
C PRO A 325 -49.17 1.47 -46.54
N ASP A 326 -49.67 0.28 -46.91
CA ASP A 326 -49.43 -1.01 -46.26
C ASP A 326 -47.95 -1.48 -46.31
N PHE A 327 -47.06 -0.77 -47.00
CA PHE A 327 -45.65 -1.12 -47.23
C PHE A 327 -44.72 -0.03 -46.70
N LEU A 328 -43.49 -0.40 -46.33
CA LEU A 328 -42.47 0.55 -45.90
C LEU A 328 -42.34 1.71 -46.91
N PRO A 329 -42.52 2.97 -46.50
CA PRO A 329 -42.16 4.12 -47.33
C PRO A 329 -40.68 4.02 -47.71
N SER A 330 -40.33 4.42 -48.93
CA SER A 330 -38.93 4.50 -49.33
C SER A 330 -38.18 5.51 -48.46
N LEU A 331 -37.20 5.04 -47.67
CA LEU A 331 -36.33 5.89 -46.83
C LEU A 331 -35.30 6.71 -47.66
N ALA A 332 -35.72 7.16 -48.84
CA ALA A 332 -34.94 8.01 -49.73
C ALA A 332 -34.91 9.46 -49.22
N GLY A 333 -34.17 9.71 -48.13
CA GLY A 333 -33.87 11.06 -47.66
C GLY A 333 -33.28 11.15 -46.24
N ASN A 334 -33.84 10.42 -45.27
CA ASN A 334 -33.50 10.60 -43.86
C ASN A 334 -32.34 9.70 -43.39
N ASN A 335 -31.12 10.23 -43.47
CA ASN A 335 -29.93 9.62 -42.84
C ASN A 335 -29.93 9.69 -41.29
N GLN A 336 -31.02 10.15 -40.66
CA GLN A 336 -31.13 10.39 -39.21
C GLN A 336 -32.02 9.37 -38.47
N SER A 337 -32.71 8.49 -39.20
CA SER A 337 -33.73 7.58 -38.67
C SER A 337 -33.27 6.12 -38.77
N PHE A 338 -33.22 5.46 -37.62
CA PHE A 338 -32.93 4.03 -37.45
C PHE A 338 -34.24 3.26 -37.31
N LEU A 339 -34.41 2.17 -38.05
CA LEU A 339 -35.59 1.29 -37.96
C LEU A 339 -35.23 -0.06 -37.33
N CYS A 340 -36.10 -0.61 -36.50
CA CYS A 340 -35.96 -1.96 -35.93
C CYS A 340 -37.25 -2.78 -35.89
N SER A 341 -37.09 -4.11 -35.97
CA SER A 341 -38.16 -5.13 -36.06
C SER A 341 -38.17 -6.15 -34.92
N GLN A 342 -37.24 -6.05 -33.97
CA GLN A 342 -37.12 -6.89 -32.78
C GLN A 342 -36.73 -6.05 -31.56
N PRO A 343 -37.09 -6.45 -30.33
CA PRO A 343 -36.77 -5.72 -29.11
C PRO A 343 -35.24 -5.56 -28.88
N GLY A 344 -34.86 -4.68 -27.97
CA GLY A 344 -33.46 -4.38 -27.67
C GLY A 344 -33.27 -3.40 -26.52
N SER A 345 -32.07 -2.84 -26.38
CA SER A 345 -31.77 -1.89 -25.30
C SER A 345 -32.63 -0.62 -25.36
N LEU A 346 -33.05 -0.19 -26.55
CA LEU A 346 -33.84 1.03 -26.73
C LEU A 346 -35.32 0.84 -26.39
N THR A 347 -35.89 -0.35 -26.61
CA THR A 347 -37.30 -0.63 -26.23
C THR A 347 -37.49 -0.61 -24.72
N ASN A 348 -36.46 -1.03 -23.97
CA ASN A 348 -36.48 -1.04 -22.51
C ASN A 348 -36.52 0.39 -21.93
N ILE A 349 -35.87 1.37 -22.57
CA ILE A 349 -35.91 2.79 -22.13
C ILE A 349 -37.34 3.34 -22.20
N PHE A 350 -38.10 2.98 -23.23
CA PHE A 350 -39.48 3.43 -23.44
C PHE A 350 -40.54 2.44 -22.91
N SER A 351 -40.12 1.37 -22.22
CA SER A 351 -41.01 0.31 -21.69
C SER A 351 -41.95 -0.27 -22.76
N ILE A 352 -41.43 -0.58 -23.94
CA ILE A 352 -42.18 -1.19 -25.04
C ILE A 352 -42.12 -2.71 -24.92
N ASP A 353 -43.31 -3.32 -24.96
CA ASP A 353 -43.53 -4.77 -24.90
C ASP A 353 -42.90 -5.52 -26.08
N GLU A 354 -42.40 -6.73 -25.86
CA GLU A 354 -41.86 -7.59 -26.92
C GLU A 354 -42.96 -8.06 -27.88
N ASP A 355 -44.20 -8.23 -27.40
CA ASP A 355 -45.36 -8.61 -28.21
C ASP A 355 -45.70 -7.56 -29.30
N PHE A 356 -45.21 -6.32 -29.17
CA PHE A 356 -45.38 -5.30 -30.21
C PHE A 356 -44.76 -5.71 -31.56
N PHE A 357 -43.70 -6.52 -31.55
CA PHE A 357 -42.91 -6.89 -32.73
C PHE A 357 -43.45 -8.11 -33.48
N LEU A 358 -44.57 -8.70 -33.05
CA LEU A 358 -45.15 -9.92 -33.63
C LEU A 358 -45.54 -9.74 -35.12
N ALA A 359 -44.65 -10.13 -36.02
CA ALA A 359 -44.84 -10.09 -37.47
C ALA A 359 -45.28 -11.45 -38.04
N ARG A 360 -46.13 -11.40 -39.08
CA ARG A 360 -46.63 -12.58 -39.78
C ARG A 360 -46.06 -12.65 -41.20
N THR A 361 -45.62 -13.84 -41.61
CA THR A 361 -45.13 -14.09 -42.98
C THR A 361 -46.24 -13.82 -44.01
N LYS A 362 -45.93 -12.99 -45.00
CA LYS A 362 -46.83 -12.52 -46.06
C LYS A 362 -46.10 -12.62 -47.39
N TRP A 363 -46.53 -13.53 -48.25
CA TRP A 363 -45.98 -13.67 -49.61
C TRP A 363 -46.51 -12.58 -50.54
N VAL A 364 -45.64 -11.97 -51.35
CA VAL A 364 -45.97 -10.81 -52.18
C VAL A 364 -45.54 -10.99 -53.64
N ASP A 365 -46.49 -10.81 -54.56
CA ASP A 365 -46.22 -10.87 -56.00
C ASP A 365 -45.49 -9.63 -56.51
N LYS A 366 -44.26 -9.82 -57.00
CA LYS A 366 -43.42 -8.78 -57.63
C LYS A 366 -44.06 -8.10 -58.87
N SER A 367 -45.06 -8.73 -59.51
CA SER A 367 -45.81 -8.10 -60.60
C SER A 367 -47.30 -8.48 -60.68
N LYS A 368 -48.11 -7.58 -61.24
CA LYS A 368 -49.55 -7.79 -61.57
C LYS A 368 -49.78 -8.84 -62.68
N ARG A 369 -48.71 -9.39 -63.30
CA ARG A 369 -48.78 -10.60 -64.15
C ARG A 369 -48.62 -11.85 -63.29
N CYS A 370 -47.59 -11.89 -62.45
CA CYS A 370 -47.30 -13.03 -61.58
C CYS A 370 -48.47 -13.34 -60.65
N GLN A 371 -49.11 -12.33 -60.05
CA GLN A 371 -50.31 -12.51 -59.21
C GLN A 371 -51.46 -13.21 -59.92
N ARG A 372 -51.70 -12.89 -61.21
CA ARG A 372 -52.78 -13.54 -61.98
C ARG A 372 -52.45 -15.00 -62.27
N ASN A 373 -51.20 -15.27 -62.62
CA ASN A 373 -50.73 -16.62 -62.91
C ASN A 373 -50.66 -17.49 -61.64
N SER A 374 -50.26 -16.91 -60.51
CA SER A 374 -50.28 -17.54 -59.17
C SER A 374 -51.71 -17.95 -58.79
N ARG A 375 -52.68 -17.02 -58.85
CA ARG A 375 -54.09 -17.31 -58.56
C ARG A 375 -54.71 -18.36 -59.50
N ALA A 376 -54.36 -18.35 -60.80
CA ALA A 376 -54.82 -19.37 -61.74
C ALA A 376 -54.22 -20.75 -61.40
N CYS A 377 -52.93 -20.80 -61.10
CA CYS A 377 -52.23 -22.01 -60.64
C CYS A 377 -52.83 -22.56 -59.33
N GLU A 378 -53.03 -21.72 -58.30
CA GLU A 378 -53.70 -22.11 -57.06
C GLU A 378 -55.12 -22.64 -57.28
N ALA A 379 -55.90 -22.00 -58.17
CA ALA A 379 -57.25 -22.44 -58.48
C ALA A 379 -57.26 -23.83 -59.15
N CYS A 380 -56.35 -24.07 -60.10
CA CYS A 380 -56.17 -25.39 -60.70
C CYS A 380 -55.71 -26.44 -59.67
N ILE A 381 -54.73 -26.11 -58.83
CA ILE A 381 -54.19 -27.01 -57.81
C ILE A 381 -55.27 -27.37 -56.77
N ARG A 382 -56.07 -26.40 -56.29
CA ARG A 382 -57.24 -26.68 -55.46
C ARG A 382 -58.23 -27.60 -56.18
N LYS A 383 -58.52 -27.36 -57.45
CA LYS A 383 -59.40 -28.23 -58.27
C LYS A 383 -58.85 -29.66 -58.43
N CYS A 384 -57.53 -29.85 -58.43
CA CYS A 384 -56.92 -31.17 -58.35
C CYS A 384 -57.12 -31.88 -57.00
N GLY A 385 -57.23 -31.12 -55.89
CA GLY A 385 -57.53 -31.67 -54.57
C GLY A 385 -59.02 -31.88 -54.28
N THR A 386 -59.93 -31.15 -54.94
CA THR A 386 -61.38 -31.25 -54.71
C THR A 386 -62.11 -32.11 -55.75
N ASP A 387 -61.89 -31.87 -57.04
CA ASP A 387 -62.75 -32.39 -58.10
C ASP A 387 -62.13 -33.65 -58.73
N ASN A 388 -60.85 -33.55 -59.14
CA ASN A 388 -60.18 -34.59 -59.93
C ASN A 388 -59.77 -35.83 -59.10
N MET A 389 -59.79 -35.75 -57.77
CA MET A 389 -59.44 -36.87 -56.89
C MET A 389 -60.54 -37.93 -56.75
N PHE A 390 -61.80 -37.56 -57.04
CA PHE A 390 -62.97 -38.45 -56.92
C PHE A 390 -63.60 -38.85 -58.26
N SER A 391 -63.20 -38.23 -59.38
CA SER A 391 -63.68 -38.62 -60.71
C SER A 391 -62.62 -38.45 -61.80
N GLY A 392 -62.20 -39.57 -62.44
CA GLY A 392 -61.80 -39.52 -63.85
C GLY A 392 -60.47 -40.10 -64.34
N ASP A 393 -59.78 -41.02 -63.64
CA ASP A 393 -58.76 -41.91 -64.26
C ASP A 393 -58.53 -43.17 -63.39
N PRO A 394 -58.68 -44.41 -63.91
CA PRO A 394 -58.40 -45.63 -63.14
C PRO A 394 -56.96 -45.71 -62.58
N THR A 395 -56.01 -44.97 -63.15
CA THR A 395 -54.60 -44.94 -62.70
C THR A 395 -54.32 -43.96 -61.56
N CYS A 396 -55.30 -43.14 -61.14
CA CYS A 396 -55.18 -42.22 -60.00
C CYS A 396 -56.43 -42.20 -59.09
N SER A 397 -57.28 -43.21 -59.16
CA SER A 397 -58.37 -43.41 -58.18
C SER A 397 -57.80 -43.78 -56.81
N VAL A 398 -58.24 -43.08 -55.76
CA VAL A 398 -57.94 -43.46 -54.37
C VAL A 398 -58.79 -44.66 -53.94
N ALA A 399 -60.02 -44.78 -54.46
CA ALA A 399 -60.86 -45.97 -54.29
C ALA A 399 -60.34 -47.11 -55.20
N GLY A 400 -59.97 -48.24 -54.58
CA GLY A 400 -59.48 -49.42 -55.29
C GLY A 400 -60.59 -50.24 -55.96
N THR A 401 -60.26 -50.94 -57.04
CA THR A 401 -61.14 -51.96 -57.63
C THR A 401 -61.04 -53.30 -56.89
N SER A 402 -62.17 -54.00 -56.79
CA SER A 402 -62.38 -55.34 -56.19
C SER A 402 -62.16 -55.49 -54.67
N SER A 403 -63.30 -55.58 -53.97
CA SER A 403 -63.57 -56.39 -52.76
C SER A 403 -62.70 -56.22 -51.51
N GLY A 404 -63.21 -55.40 -50.56
CA GLY A 404 -63.09 -55.70 -49.12
C GLY A 404 -62.28 -54.71 -48.27
N GLY A 405 -62.85 -53.53 -47.98
CA GLY A 405 -62.31 -52.59 -46.99
C GLY A 405 -62.38 -51.14 -47.47
N ASP A 406 -63.02 -50.27 -46.68
CA ASP A 406 -63.03 -48.83 -46.93
C ASP A 406 -61.74 -48.20 -46.41
N ASP A 407 -60.85 -47.80 -47.32
CA ASP A 407 -59.56 -47.17 -46.99
C ASP A 407 -59.79 -45.71 -46.57
N TYR A 408 -59.78 -45.42 -45.27
CA TYR A 408 -60.07 -44.09 -44.67
C TYR A 408 -58.94 -43.06 -44.91
N ALA A 409 -58.62 -42.78 -46.17
CA ALA A 409 -57.79 -41.68 -46.67
C ALA A 409 -56.30 -41.61 -46.25
N GLU A 410 -55.78 -42.49 -45.38
CA GLU A 410 -54.36 -42.49 -44.98
C GLU A 410 -53.40 -43.19 -45.96
N SER A 411 -53.89 -43.64 -47.12
CA SER A 411 -53.05 -44.32 -48.12
C SER A 411 -51.98 -43.38 -48.71
N PRO A 412 -50.68 -43.75 -48.74
CA PRO A 412 -49.62 -42.91 -49.32
C PRO A 412 -49.80 -42.65 -50.83
N ARG A 413 -50.72 -43.36 -51.49
CA ARG A 413 -51.22 -43.05 -52.83
C ARG A 413 -51.79 -41.62 -52.93
N LEU A 414 -52.37 -41.06 -51.87
CA LEU A 414 -52.98 -39.72 -51.88
C LEU A 414 -51.98 -38.64 -52.35
N MET A 415 -50.79 -38.63 -51.77
CA MET A 415 -49.66 -37.75 -52.14
C MET A 415 -49.25 -37.95 -53.61
N MET A 416 -49.24 -39.20 -54.06
CA MET A 416 -48.80 -39.58 -55.41
C MET A 416 -49.84 -39.16 -56.48
N CYS A 417 -51.12 -39.40 -56.23
CA CYS A 417 -52.24 -39.00 -57.09
C CYS A 417 -52.37 -37.48 -57.18
N TYR A 418 -52.22 -36.76 -56.07
CA TYR A 418 -52.20 -35.29 -56.06
C TYR A 418 -51.08 -34.73 -56.95
N ASN A 419 -49.85 -35.23 -56.77
CA ASN A 419 -48.70 -34.84 -57.59
C ASN A 419 -48.90 -35.19 -59.07
N CYS A 420 -49.50 -36.35 -59.38
CA CYS A 420 -49.86 -36.72 -60.75
C CYS A 420 -50.93 -35.81 -61.37
N CYS A 421 -51.96 -35.43 -60.61
CA CYS A 421 -52.99 -34.50 -61.06
C CYS A 421 -52.40 -33.12 -61.37
N VAL A 422 -51.65 -32.53 -60.44
CA VAL A 422 -50.98 -31.23 -60.64
C VAL A 422 -50.05 -31.28 -61.86
N LYS A 423 -49.26 -32.36 -62.00
CA LYS A 423 -48.31 -32.55 -63.10
C LYS A 423 -48.97 -32.80 -64.47
N ARG A 424 -50.19 -33.35 -64.54
CA ARG A 424 -50.96 -33.44 -65.81
C ARG A 424 -51.76 -32.18 -66.08
N ASN A 425 -52.62 -31.78 -65.15
CA ASN A 425 -53.71 -30.84 -65.41
C ASN A 425 -53.32 -29.37 -65.17
N CYS A 426 -52.38 -29.09 -64.26
CA CYS A 426 -51.99 -27.71 -63.90
C CYS A 426 -50.63 -27.28 -64.45
N SER A 427 -49.88 -28.19 -65.09
CA SER A 427 -48.57 -27.92 -65.67
C SER A 427 -48.55 -26.82 -66.75
N THR A 428 -49.67 -26.54 -67.42
CA THR A 428 -49.81 -25.41 -68.35
C THR A 428 -49.95 -24.08 -67.61
N ASP A 429 -50.83 -24.03 -66.63
CA ASP A 429 -51.30 -22.80 -65.99
C ASP A 429 -50.25 -22.30 -64.98
N CYS A 430 -49.60 -23.24 -64.28
CA CYS A 430 -48.47 -22.99 -63.39
C CYS A 430 -47.14 -22.72 -64.14
N LYS A 431 -47.05 -22.98 -65.45
CA LYS A 431 -45.81 -22.91 -66.25
C LYS A 431 -45.11 -21.55 -66.21
N ASP A 432 -45.91 -20.48 -66.19
CA ASP A 432 -45.38 -19.12 -66.13
C ASP A 432 -45.11 -18.65 -64.68
N TYR A 433 -45.79 -19.24 -63.69
CA TYR A 433 -45.63 -18.89 -62.28
C TYR A 433 -44.29 -19.38 -61.72
N HIS A 434 -43.93 -20.65 -61.96
CA HIS A 434 -42.67 -21.22 -61.45
C HIS A 434 -41.38 -20.61 -62.04
N LYS A 435 -41.47 -19.75 -63.06
CA LYS A 435 -40.31 -19.04 -63.63
C LYS A 435 -39.69 -18.11 -62.58
N ARG A 436 -38.36 -18.02 -62.50
CA ARG A 436 -37.61 -17.17 -61.54
C ARG A 436 -38.13 -15.73 -61.39
N LYS A 437 -38.72 -15.14 -62.44
CA LYS A 437 -39.29 -13.77 -62.42
C LYS A 437 -40.70 -13.66 -61.79
N CYS A 438 -41.33 -14.77 -61.43
CA CYS A 438 -42.66 -14.81 -60.79
C CYS A 438 -42.70 -15.60 -59.47
N GLN A 439 -41.53 -15.99 -58.94
CA GLN A 439 -41.43 -16.44 -57.55
C GLN A 439 -41.86 -15.27 -56.63
N PRO A 440 -42.79 -15.49 -55.68
CA PRO A 440 -43.22 -14.45 -54.75
C PRO A 440 -42.10 -14.11 -53.78
N GLU A 441 -42.05 -12.86 -53.33
CA GLU A 441 -41.12 -12.47 -52.26
C GLU A 441 -41.69 -12.83 -50.89
N GLN A 442 -40.85 -13.37 -50.02
CA GLN A 442 -41.18 -13.58 -48.62
C GLN A 442 -41.02 -12.26 -47.87
N CYS A 443 -42.12 -11.72 -47.36
CA CYS A 443 -42.15 -10.53 -46.54
C CYS A 443 -42.74 -10.82 -45.16
N SER A 444 -42.55 -9.87 -44.25
CA SER A 444 -43.19 -9.81 -42.95
C SER A 444 -44.23 -8.68 -42.96
N LYS A 445 -45.42 -8.90 -42.38
CA LYS A 445 -46.32 -7.80 -41.97
C LYS A 445 -46.45 -7.82 -40.46
N GLY A 446 -46.05 -6.73 -39.82
CA GLY A 446 -46.01 -6.55 -38.37
C GLY A 446 -45.89 -5.07 -38.04
N ASN A 447 -45.33 -4.76 -36.88
CA ASN A 447 -45.03 -3.38 -36.48
C ASN A 447 -43.50 -3.16 -36.48
N LEU A 448 -43.08 -1.92 -36.68
CA LEU A 448 -41.69 -1.47 -36.60
C LEU A 448 -41.60 -0.27 -35.65
N LEU A 449 -40.40 -0.04 -35.10
CA LEU A 449 -40.06 1.22 -34.44
C LEU A 449 -39.08 2.01 -35.31
N GLU A 450 -39.33 3.31 -35.43
CA GLU A 450 -38.44 4.31 -35.99
C GLU A 450 -37.88 5.14 -34.84
N PHE A 451 -36.56 5.12 -34.64
CA PHE A 451 -35.84 5.94 -33.69
C PHE A 451 -35.09 7.06 -34.42
N THR A 452 -35.17 8.29 -33.91
CA THR A 452 -34.53 9.46 -34.50
C THR A 452 -33.76 10.22 -33.42
N ILE A 453 -32.56 10.68 -33.76
CA ILE A 453 -31.73 11.53 -32.87
C ILE A 453 -31.66 12.95 -33.42
N GLU A 454 -32.17 13.90 -32.66
CA GLU A 454 -32.15 15.33 -32.95
C GLU A 454 -31.13 16.03 -32.02
N PRO A 455 -30.07 16.69 -32.53
CA PRO A 455 -29.21 17.54 -31.71
C PRO A 455 -29.92 18.86 -31.37
N SER A 456 -29.82 19.33 -30.12
CA SER A 456 -30.22 20.70 -29.77
C SER A 456 -29.04 21.67 -29.80
N TRP A 457 -29.32 22.90 -30.21
CA TRP A 457 -28.33 23.97 -30.40
C TRP A 457 -28.79 25.27 -29.71
N ASP A 458 -29.57 25.16 -28.63
CA ASP A 458 -30.21 26.27 -27.91
C ASP A 458 -29.21 27.37 -27.50
N SER A 459 -27.98 27.02 -27.11
CA SER A 459 -26.94 28.00 -26.74
C SER A 459 -26.26 28.65 -27.96
N SER A 460 -26.37 28.03 -29.15
CA SER A 460 -25.57 28.38 -30.32
C SER A 460 -26.19 29.45 -31.23
N HIS A 461 -27.40 29.93 -30.94
CA HIS A 461 -28.08 30.95 -31.75
C HIS A 461 -27.27 32.26 -31.89
N ASP A 462 -26.54 32.67 -30.84
CA ASP A 462 -25.64 33.84 -30.85
C ASP A 462 -24.28 33.57 -31.52
N GLY A 463 -24.06 32.40 -32.13
CA GLY A 463 -22.75 31.97 -32.62
C GLY A 463 -21.79 31.51 -31.52
N ARG A 464 -22.32 31.06 -30.38
CA ARG A 464 -21.55 30.31 -29.36
C ARG A 464 -21.35 28.88 -29.81
N PHE A 465 -20.25 28.27 -29.39
CA PHE A 465 -19.93 26.88 -29.68
C PHE A 465 -19.23 26.21 -28.51
N PHE A 466 -19.53 24.94 -28.30
CA PHE A 466 -18.73 24.05 -27.47
C PHE A 466 -17.80 23.24 -28.36
N CYS A 467 -16.59 22.97 -27.85
CA CYS A 467 -15.60 22.14 -28.52
C CYS A 467 -14.97 21.19 -27.51
N HIS A 468 -14.89 19.89 -27.83
CA HIS A 468 -14.09 18.96 -27.05
C HIS A 468 -12.61 19.12 -27.39
N ILE A 469 -11.80 19.27 -26.34
CA ILE A 469 -10.36 19.47 -26.41
C ILE A 469 -9.65 18.38 -25.61
N GLY A 470 -8.43 18.06 -26.02
CA GLY A 470 -7.53 17.18 -25.29
C GLY A 470 -6.09 17.70 -25.29
N PRO A 471 -5.23 17.18 -24.41
CA PRO A 471 -3.84 17.59 -24.31
C PRO A 471 -3.06 17.29 -25.60
N SER A 472 -2.10 18.15 -25.93
CA SER A 472 -1.23 18.01 -27.10
C SER A 472 -0.20 16.89 -26.90
N HIS A 473 -0.27 15.85 -27.72
CA HIS A 473 0.65 14.71 -27.66
C HIS A 473 2.12 15.13 -27.87
N GLN A 474 3.01 14.64 -27.02
CA GLN A 474 4.46 14.88 -27.09
C GLN A 474 4.88 16.37 -27.10
N GLN A 475 4.12 17.24 -26.42
CA GLN A 475 4.48 18.66 -26.24
C GLN A 475 5.95 18.81 -25.78
N HIS A 476 6.73 19.66 -26.44
CA HIS A 476 8.08 20.01 -25.97
C HIS A 476 7.99 20.98 -24.81
N LEU A 477 8.58 20.65 -23.64
CA LEU A 477 8.37 21.38 -22.38
C LEU A 477 9.60 22.16 -21.93
N LEU A 478 10.81 21.60 -22.10
CA LEU A 478 12.03 22.18 -21.56
C LEU A 478 13.27 21.72 -22.32
N GLU A 479 14.10 22.69 -22.72
CA GLU A 479 15.48 22.48 -23.18
C GLU A 479 16.41 23.30 -22.28
N LEU A 480 17.32 22.62 -21.59
CA LEU A 480 18.39 23.26 -20.83
C LEU A 480 19.72 22.55 -21.00
N ASP A 481 20.80 23.33 -21.03
CA ASP A 481 22.15 22.82 -20.82
C ASP A 481 22.52 23.03 -19.34
N TYR A 482 23.30 22.13 -18.75
CA TYR A 482 23.96 22.41 -17.48
C TYR A 482 25.42 21.96 -17.48
N SER A 483 26.21 22.57 -16.61
CA SER A 483 27.62 22.24 -16.40
C SER A 483 27.94 22.15 -14.91
N VAL A 484 28.73 21.13 -14.54
CA VAL A 484 29.16 20.89 -13.15
C VAL A 484 30.55 21.48 -12.96
N HIS A 485 30.71 22.39 -12.02
CA HIS A 485 31.97 23.05 -11.68
C HIS A 485 32.36 22.71 -10.24
N ALA A 486 33.66 22.67 -9.96
CA ALA A 486 34.20 22.51 -8.61
C ALA A 486 35.38 23.47 -8.41
N GLU A 487 35.51 24.03 -7.21
CA GLU A 487 36.50 25.06 -6.88
C GLU A 487 37.97 24.65 -7.16
N ALA A 488 38.28 23.35 -7.14
CA ALA A 488 39.59 22.80 -7.48
C ALA A 488 39.88 22.68 -8.99
N SER A 489 38.90 22.93 -9.88
CA SER A 489 39.01 22.75 -11.33
C SER A 489 38.65 24.01 -12.10
N ALA A 490 39.54 24.48 -12.97
CA ALA A 490 39.31 25.63 -13.85
C ALA A 490 38.37 25.32 -15.04
N THR A 491 38.14 24.04 -15.34
CA THR A 491 37.21 23.56 -16.38
C THR A 491 36.01 22.85 -15.75
N PRO A 492 34.81 22.89 -16.37
CA PRO A 492 33.68 22.08 -15.93
C PRO A 492 34.05 20.59 -15.95
N LEU A 493 33.65 19.87 -14.91
CA LEU A 493 33.85 18.41 -14.78
C LEU A 493 32.93 17.64 -15.74
N HIS A 494 31.78 18.25 -16.06
CA HIS A 494 30.73 17.66 -16.87
C HIS A 494 29.93 18.76 -17.54
N VAL A 495 29.43 18.49 -18.74
CA VAL A 495 28.44 19.30 -19.46
C VAL A 495 27.41 18.34 -20.03
N SER A 496 26.13 18.64 -19.82
CA SER A 496 25.00 17.83 -20.25
C SER A 496 23.89 18.71 -20.81
N LYS A 497 23.00 18.10 -21.60
CA LYS A 497 21.82 18.73 -22.18
C LYS A 497 20.60 17.88 -21.89
N VAL A 498 19.59 18.49 -21.28
CA VAL A 498 18.33 17.84 -20.90
C VAL A 498 17.21 18.36 -21.81
N MET A 499 16.49 17.41 -22.40
CA MET A 499 15.31 17.64 -23.24
C MET A 499 14.12 16.96 -22.58
N ILE A 500 13.05 17.69 -22.27
CA ILE A 500 11.83 17.13 -21.67
C ILE A 500 10.66 17.34 -22.63
N TYR A 501 9.97 16.24 -22.92
CA TYR A 501 8.72 16.19 -23.66
C TYR A 501 7.61 15.64 -22.76
N GLY A 502 6.38 16.08 -22.98
CA GLY A 502 5.20 15.56 -22.29
C GLY A 502 4.98 14.08 -22.57
N ASP A 503 4.81 13.31 -21.50
CA ASP A 503 4.46 11.89 -21.53
C ASP A 503 2.97 11.71 -21.20
N LYS A 504 2.53 10.47 -20.96
CA LYS A 504 1.15 10.18 -20.58
C LYS A 504 0.75 10.76 -19.22
N LEU A 505 1.70 10.96 -18.30
CA LEU A 505 1.43 11.60 -17.02
C LEU A 505 1.22 13.11 -17.19
N TRP A 506 2.04 13.76 -18.03
CA TRP A 506 1.82 15.14 -18.45
C TRP A 506 0.44 15.31 -19.08
N GLU A 507 0.08 14.47 -20.05
CA GLU A 507 -1.24 14.48 -20.70
C GLU A 507 -2.39 14.41 -19.67
N GLN A 508 -2.30 13.52 -18.68
CA GLN A 508 -3.35 13.27 -17.70
C GLN A 508 -3.41 14.24 -16.52
N THR A 509 -2.32 14.93 -16.19
CA THR A 509 -2.21 15.69 -14.91
C THR A 509 -1.63 17.09 -15.04
N GLY A 510 -1.04 17.43 -16.18
CA GLY A 510 -0.26 18.66 -16.33
C GLY A 510 1.01 18.69 -15.48
N ALA A 511 1.51 17.54 -15.01
CA ALA A 511 2.72 17.44 -14.21
C ALA A 511 3.65 16.31 -14.69
N ILE A 512 4.96 16.54 -14.65
CA ILE A 512 5.99 15.56 -15.00
C ILE A 512 7.24 15.76 -14.13
N GLN A 513 7.92 14.65 -13.81
CA GLN A 513 9.20 14.62 -13.10
C GLN A 513 10.25 13.93 -13.97
N HIS A 514 11.45 14.50 -14.02
CA HIS A 514 12.59 13.98 -14.77
C HIS A 514 13.83 14.01 -13.87
N SER A 515 14.70 13.00 -14.00
CA SER A 515 16.00 12.96 -13.32
C SER A 515 17.02 12.26 -14.21
N ASP A 516 18.20 12.85 -14.33
CA ASP A 516 19.37 12.21 -14.95
C ASP A 516 20.32 11.58 -13.92
N GLY A 517 20.03 11.73 -12.62
CA GLY A 517 20.89 11.31 -11.52
C GLY A 517 21.96 12.33 -11.09
N ILE A 518 21.90 13.57 -11.57
CA ILE A 518 22.60 14.74 -11.01
C ILE A 518 21.61 15.87 -10.74
N LEU A 519 20.67 16.10 -11.67
CA LEU A 519 19.68 17.15 -11.61
C LEU A 519 18.26 16.56 -11.68
N ASP A 520 17.43 16.89 -10.68
CA ASP A 520 16.02 16.55 -10.66
C ASP A 520 15.20 17.75 -11.13
N ILE A 521 14.30 17.54 -12.09
CA ILE A 521 13.45 18.59 -12.68
C ILE A 521 11.98 18.20 -12.52
N ALA A 522 11.20 19.09 -11.92
CA ALA A 522 9.74 18.98 -11.85
C ALA A 522 9.09 20.13 -12.64
N ILE A 523 8.17 19.78 -13.54
CA ILE A 523 7.34 20.71 -14.31
C ILE A 523 5.88 20.49 -13.90
N ASN A 524 5.15 21.58 -13.65
CA ASN A 524 3.72 21.56 -13.32
C ASN A 524 3.03 22.74 -14.01
N SER A 525 1.95 22.49 -14.76
CA SER A 525 1.16 23.51 -15.47
C SER A 525 0.22 24.31 -14.55
N SER A 526 0.09 23.90 -13.28
CA SER A 526 -0.79 24.49 -12.27
C SER A 526 -2.30 24.44 -12.61
N LEU A 527 -2.70 23.59 -13.57
CA LEU A 527 -4.11 23.42 -13.97
C LEU A 527 -4.94 22.59 -12.98
N GLY A 528 -4.34 21.58 -12.34
CA GLY A 528 -5.04 20.68 -11.41
C GLY A 528 -5.86 19.62 -12.14
N THR A 529 -7.12 19.91 -12.48
CA THR A 529 -7.96 19.02 -13.30
C THR A 529 -7.88 19.43 -14.76
N VAL A 530 -7.48 18.49 -15.62
CA VAL A 530 -7.47 18.67 -17.08
C VAL A 530 -8.90 18.96 -17.57
N PRO A 531 -9.13 20.05 -18.34
CA PRO A 531 -10.45 20.39 -18.87
C PRO A 531 -10.79 19.59 -20.13
N ASP A 532 -12.05 19.15 -20.24
CA ASP A 532 -12.56 18.36 -21.36
C ASP A 532 -13.13 19.23 -22.49
N PHE A 533 -13.54 20.47 -22.20
CA PHE A 533 -14.24 21.31 -23.17
C PHE A 533 -13.81 22.78 -23.14
N LEU A 534 -14.10 23.45 -24.26
CA LEU A 534 -13.91 24.87 -24.50
C LEU A 534 -15.23 25.51 -24.98
N GLU A 535 -15.64 26.64 -24.38
CA GLU A 535 -16.73 27.49 -24.88
C GLU A 535 -16.13 28.71 -25.60
N GLY A 536 -16.50 28.88 -26.87
CA GLY A 536 -16.22 30.08 -27.65
C GLY A 536 -17.49 30.75 -28.17
N ALA A 537 -17.32 31.97 -28.69
CA ALA A 537 -18.39 32.71 -29.36
C ALA A 537 -17.80 33.62 -30.43
N THR A 538 -18.52 33.83 -31.54
CA THR A 538 -18.11 34.75 -32.62
C THR A 538 -18.00 36.21 -32.18
N SER A 539 -18.50 36.57 -30.99
CA SER A 539 -18.36 37.88 -30.35
C SER A 539 -17.08 38.05 -29.52
N PHE A 540 -16.36 36.98 -29.16
CA PHE A 540 -15.13 37.05 -28.37
C PHE A 540 -13.92 37.40 -29.26
N GLN A 541 -13.75 38.68 -29.58
CA GLN A 541 -12.72 39.18 -30.50
C GLN A 541 -11.26 38.94 -30.06
N ASN A 542 -11.01 38.55 -28.81
CA ASN A 542 -9.67 38.54 -28.20
C ASN A 542 -8.95 37.18 -28.26
N GLY A 543 -9.55 36.12 -28.83
CA GLY A 543 -8.93 34.78 -28.86
C GLY A 543 -8.79 34.13 -27.47
N VAL A 544 -9.57 34.59 -26.49
CA VAL A 544 -9.69 34.04 -25.14
C VAL A 544 -11.02 33.30 -25.02
N PHE A 545 -10.98 32.09 -24.48
CA PHE A 545 -12.09 31.16 -24.38
C PHE A 545 -12.23 30.65 -22.95
N LYS A 546 -13.46 30.30 -22.55
CA LYS A 546 -13.69 29.62 -21.26
C LYS A 546 -13.45 28.12 -21.45
N VAL A 547 -13.04 27.44 -20.39
CA VAL A 547 -12.90 25.97 -20.37
C VAL A 547 -13.52 25.39 -19.11
N GLY A 548 -13.59 24.06 -19.05
CA GLY A 548 -14.08 23.35 -17.88
C GLY A 548 -14.16 21.85 -18.09
N THR A 549 -14.84 21.17 -17.17
CA THR A 549 -15.04 19.72 -17.22
C THR A 549 -16.43 19.35 -17.72
N TYR A 550 -16.52 18.21 -18.38
CA TYR A 550 -17.76 17.63 -18.85
C TYR A 550 -18.30 16.63 -17.81
N LYS A 551 -19.62 16.57 -17.60
CA LYS A 551 -20.24 15.64 -16.65
C LYS A 551 -20.16 14.17 -17.12
N SER A 552 -18.99 13.54 -17.03
CA SER A 552 -18.78 12.13 -17.37
C SER A 552 -19.61 11.15 -16.53
N HIS A 553 -20.06 11.59 -15.34
CA HIS A 553 -20.93 10.85 -14.44
C HIS A 553 -22.14 11.69 -14.00
N GLY A 554 -23.26 11.01 -13.76
CA GLY A 554 -24.55 11.57 -13.32
C GLY A 554 -25.48 10.43 -12.90
N SER A 555 -26.50 10.74 -12.10
CA SER A 555 -27.35 9.70 -11.48
C SER A 555 -28.02 8.78 -12.52
N GLN A 556 -27.97 7.47 -12.28
CA GLN A 556 -28.96 6.56 -12.86
C GLN A 556 -30.37 7.08 -12.52
N LEU A 557 -31.22 7.14 -13.55
CA LEU A 557 -32.58 7.69 -13.57
C LEU A 557 -33.26 7.96 -12.22
N GLY A 558 -33.47 9.24 -11.93
CA GLY A 558 -34.79 9.64 -11.43
C GLY A 558 -35.82 9.38 -12.53
N THR A 559 -36.91 8.68 -12.23
CA THR A 559 -37.92 8.23 -13.22
C THR A 559 -38.68 9.36 -13.93
N SER A 560 -38.47 10.61 -13.52
CA SER A 560 -39.12 11.82 -14.05
C SER A 560 -38.56 12.34 -15.38
N ALA A 561 -37.41 11.83 -15.84
CA ALA A 561 -36.73 12.31 -17.05
C ALA A 561 -37.24 11.66 -18.36
N ILE A 562 -37.86 10.48 -18.29
CA ILE A 562 -38.43 9.79 -19.46
C ILE A 562 -39.80 10.41 -19.79
N ARG A 563 -40.07 10.63 -21.08
CA ARG A 563 -41.42 10.90 -21.60
C ARG A 563 -41.81 9.74 -22.51
N PRO A 564 -43.12 9.47 -22.69
CA PRO A 564 -43.57 8.33 -23.50
C PRO A 564 -43.10 8.38 -24.96
N ASP A 565 -42.81 9.56 -25.51
CA ASP A 565 -42.45 9.73 -26.93
C ASP A 565 -40.98 10.11 -27.19
N PHE A 566 -40.26 10.58 -26.16
CA PHE A 566 -38.87 11.03 -26.28
C PHE A 566 -38.11 11.02 -24.95
N VAL A 567 -36.78 11.05 -25.02
CA VAL A 567 -35.90 11.25 -23.86
C VAL A 567 -34.67 12.07 -24.24
N PHE A 568 -34.15 12.86 -23.30
CA PHE A 568 -32.90 13.59 -23.49
C PHE A 568 -31.72 12.64 -23.24
N ILE A 569 -30.77 12.61 -24.18
CA ILE A 569 -29.53 11.84 -24.07
C ILE A 569 -28.32 12.74 -24.30
N ARG A 570 -27.17 12.31 -23.80
CA ARG A 570 -25.88 12.95 -24.05
C ARG A 570 -24.76 11.90 -24.00
N PRO A 571 -23.67 12.06 -24.76
CA PRO A 571 -22.52 11.16 -24.68
C PRO A 571 -21.84 11.21 -23.30
N SER A 572 -20.97 10.23 -23.02
CA SER A 572 -20.12 10.20 -21.81
C SER A 572 -19.00 11.26 -21.82
N GLU A 573 -18.59 11.69 -23.01
CA GLU A 573 -17.53 12.65 -23.30
C GLU A 573 -18.10 13.67 -24.32
N PRO A 574 -17.64 14.93 -24.40
CA PRO A 574 -18.27 15.97 -25.22
C PRO A 574 -18.03 15.83 -26.74
N HIS A 575 -17.98 14.61 -27.27
CA HIS A 575 -17.86 14.29 -28.70
C HIS A 575 -19.19 14.42 -29.47
N GLY A 576 -19.09 14.64 -30.78
CA GLY A 576 -20.23 14.55 -31.69
C GLY A 576 -20.66 13.10 -31.93
N VAL A 577 -21.96 12.82 -31.78
CA VAL A 577 -22.56 11.49 -32.00
C VAL A 577 -22.59 11.15 -33.50
N PRO A 578 -22.13 9.97 -33.94
CA PRO A 578 -22.16 9.61 -35.36
C PRO A 578 -23.59 9.50 -35.89
N ILE A 579 -23.74 9.77 -37.19
CA ILE A 579 -24.98 9.59 -37.96
C ILE A 579 -25.44 8.11 -37.86
N MET A 580 -26.75 7.87 -37.91
CA MET A 580 -27.36 6.53 -37.88
C MET A 580 -27.89 6.08 -39.26
N PRO A 581 -27.03 5.60 -40.17
CA PRO A 581 -27.47 5.10 -41.47
C PRO A 581 -28.02 3.66 -41.36
N GLY A 582 -29.35 3.52 -41.40
CA GLY A 582 -29.99 2.29 -41.83
C GLY A 582 -30.93 1.61 -40.83
N ALA A 583 -31.64 0.62 -41.35
CA ALA A 583 -32.52 -0.25 -40.58
C ALA A 583 -31.78 -1.52 -40.15
N HIS A 584 -31.94 -1.92 -38.90
CA HIS A 584 -31.35 -3.12 -38.31
C HIS A 584 -32.45 -4.03 -37.73
N GLN A 585 -32.11 -5.27 -37.41
CA GLN A 585 -33.06 -6.23 -36.86
C GLN A 585 -33.46 -5.90 -35.41
N GLU A 586 -32.49 -5.86 -34.50
CA GLU A 586 -32.70 -5.51 -33.09
C GLU A 586 -32.80 -3.99 -32.87
N CYS A 587 -33.57 -3.56 -31.86
CA CYS A 587 -33.53 -2.18 -31.36
C CYS A 587 -32.31 -1.91 -30.47
N THR A 588 -31.10 -2.13 -31.02
CA THR A 588 -29.79 -1.92 -30.39
C THR A 588 -28.87 -1.11 -31.33
N HIS A 589 -28.03 -0.21 -30.81
CA HIS A 589 -27.07 0.52 -31.63
C HIS A 589 -25.80 0.89 -30.87
N VAL A 590 -24.62 0.53 -31.41
CA VAL A 590 -23.32 0.64 -30.71
C VAL A 590 -23.01 2.07 -30.23
N ALA A 591 -23.31 3.08 -31.04
CA ALA A 591 -23.09 4.48 -30.66
C ALA A 591 -23.95 4.97 -29.48
N LEU A 592 -25.03 4.26 -29.13
CA LEU A 592 -25.87 4.58 -27.96
C LEU A 592 -25.36 3.92 -26.66
N ASN A 593 -24.45 2.95 -26.73
CA ASN A 593 -23.94 2.24 -25.54
C ASN A 593 -23.17 3.17 -24.58
N ASN A 594 -22.59 4.25 -25.09
CA ASN A 594 -21.83 5.24 -24.32
C ASN A 594 -22.65 6.51 -24.00
N MET A 595 -24.00 6.42 -24.05
CA MET A 595 -24.89 7.54 -23.74
C MET A 595 -25.37 7.51 -22.30
N LEU A 596 -25.47 8.70 -21.72
CA LEU A 596 -26.10 8.98 -20.44
C LEU A 596 -27.46 9.65 -20.70
N LEU A 597 -28.46 9.26 -19.92
CA LEU A 597 -29.77 9.91 -19.91
C LEU A 597 -29.66 11.23 -19.15
N ALA A 598 -30.17 12.32 -19.72
CA ALA A 598 -30.10 13.65 -19.14
C ALA A 598 -31.43 14.01 -18.45
N SER A 599 -31.36 14.61 -17.25
CA SER A 599 -32.54 15.16 -16.59
C SER A 599 -32.91 16.50 -17.24
N ASN A 600 -34.21 16.77 -17.49
CA ASN A 600 -34.81 18.05 -17.89
C ASN A 600 -33.86 19.16 -18.41
N MET A 601 -33.27 19.01 -19.61
CA MET A 601 -32.37 20.01 -20.23
C MET A 601 -31.14 20.41 -19.38
N GLU A 602 -30.66 19.52 -18.51
CA GLU A 602 -29.51 19.77 -17.63
C GLU A 602 -28.21 19.98 -18.44
N ASN A 603 -27.67 21.20 -18.38
CA ASN A 603 -26.41 21.56 -19.02
C ASN A 603 -25.26 20.62 -18.55
N PRO A 604 -24.56 19.92 -19.47
CA PRO A 604 -23.51 18.98 -19.12
C PRO A 604 -22.10 19.60 -19.00
N TYR A 605 -21.95 20.87 -19.37
CA TYR A 605 -20.69 21.62 -19.36
C TYR A 605 -20.53 22.38 -18.03
N ILE A 606 -19.50 22.06 -17.24
CA ILE A 606 -19.16 22.74 -15.97
C ILE A 606 -17.92 23.59 -16.17
N HIS A 607 -18.08 24.91 -16.30
CA HIS A 607 -16.96 25.85 -16.41
C HIS A 607 -16.09 25.90 -15.16
N ASP A 608 -14.76 25.88 -15.31
CA ASP A 608 -13.86 26.34 -14.25
C ASP A 608 -13.54 27.83 -14.48
N TRP A 609 -13.97 28.67 -13.55
CA TRP A 609 -13.78 30.11 -13.59
C TRP A 609 -12.33 30.55 -13.33
N LYS A 610 -11.47 29.67 -12.81
CA LYS A 610 -10.03 29.91 -12.61
C LYS A 610 -9.25 29.75 -13.91
N LEU A 611 -9.72 28.92 -14.82
CA LEU A 611 -9.02 28.58 -16.05
C LEU A 611 -9.44 29.50 -17.20
N GLU A 612 -8.54 29.69 -18.16
CA GLU A 612 -8.87 30.19 -19.49
C GLU A 612 -7.98 29.56 -20.56
N ALA A 613 -8.51 29.45 -21.77
CA ALA A 613 -7.75 29.05 -22.94
C ALA A 613 -7.47 30.28 -23.81
N VAL A 614 -6.22 30.43 -24.24
CA VAL A 614 -5.77 31.51 -25.14
C VAL A 614 -5.24 30.88 -26.42
N ALA A 615 -5.71 31.35 -27.58
CA ALA A 615 -5.22 30.93 -28.88
C ALA A 615 -4.50 32.08 -29.60
N ASN A 616 -3.19 31.94 -29.82
CA ASN A 616 -2.44 32.89 -30.65
C ASN A 616 -2.66 32.57 -32.15
N GLY A 617 -3.91 32.74 -32.60
CA GLY A 617 -4.32 32.59 -34.00
C GLY A 617 -5.03 31.28 -34.32
N SER A 618 -4.52 30.12 -33.93
CA SER A 618 -5.16 28.81 -34.17
C SER A 618 -4.72 27.80 -33.10
N PHE A 619 -4.97 26.51 -33.32
CA PHE A 619 -4.43 25.44 -32.48
C PHE A 619 -2.89 25.48 -32.45
N PRO A 620 -2.25 25.08 -31.33
CA PRO A 620 -2.86 24.64 -30.08
C PRO A 620 -3.38 25.80 -29.21
N PHE A 621 -4.35 25.50 -28.35
CA PHE A 621 -4.77 26.36 -27.25
C PHE A 621 -3.76 26.25 -26.10
N ILE A 622 -3.38 27.36 -25.49
CA ILE A 622 -2.62 27.38 -24.23
C ILE A 622 -3.63 27.58 -23.11
N ILE A 623 -3.70 26.65 -22.15
CA ILE A 623 -4.59 26.81 -20.99
C ILE A 623 -3.78 27.26 -19.78
N THR A 624 -4.27 28.29 -19.09
CA THR A 624 -3.63 28.91 -17.92
C THR A 624 -4.59 29.00 -16.74
N ASN A 625 -4.04 29.02 -15.53
CA ASN A 625 -4.77 29.22 -14.28
C ASN A 625 -4.53 30.65 -13.76
N LYS A 626 -5.60 31.45 -13.66
CA LYS A 626 -5.59 32.86 -13.24
C LYS A 626 -5.05 33.12 -11.83
N ALA A 627 -4.97 32.08 -11.00
CA ALA A 627 -4.48 32.17 -9.63
C ALA A 627 -3.06 31.59 -9.46
N GLN A 628 -2.53 30.85 -10.42
CA GLN A 628 -1.26 30.13 -10.30
C GLN A 628 -0.59 29.96 -11.68
N ASP A 629 0.56 30.60 -11.87
CA ASP A 629 1.42 30.35 -13.03
C ASP A 629 1.97 28.91 -13.05
N PRO A 630 2.31 28.37 -14.24
CA PRO A 630 3.11 27.16 -14.34
C PRO A 630 4.44 27.26 -13.57
N VAL A 631 4.89 26.15 -13.00
CA VAL A 631 6.09 26.07 -12.17
C VAL A 631 7.07 25.04 -12.73
N VAL A 632 8.31 25.47 -12.97
CA VAL A 632 9.44 24.56 -13.20
C VAL A 632 10.47 24.73 -12.08
N MET A 633 10.75 23.62 -11.39
CA MET A 633 11.75 23.53 -10.34
C MET A 633 12.91 22.65 -10.79
N ALA A 634 14.12 23.22 -10.83
CA ALA A 634 15.37 22.46 -10.93
C ALA A 634 15.95 22.27 -9.52
N THR A 635 16.27 21.03 -9.15
CA THR A 635 16.70 20.62 -7.80
C THR A 635 17.99 19.82 -7.87
N LEU A 636 18.94 20.13 -6.99
CA LEU A 636 20.19 19.40 -6.80
C LEU A 636 20.05 18.47 -5.57
N PRO A 637 19.65 17.19 -5.74
CA PRO A 637 19.24 16.33 -4.63
C PRO A 637 20.38 15.96 -3.69
N ARG A 638 20.16 16.10 -2.37
CA ARG A 638 21.19 15.75 -1.37
C ARG A 638 21.56 14.25 -1.33
N ASN A 639 20.66 13.37 -1.76
CA ASN A 639 20.81 11.92 -1.58
C ASN A 639 21.74 11.24 -2.62
N VAL A 640 22.14 11.93 -3.69
CA VAL A 640 22.92 11.34 -4.80
C VAL A 640 24.34 11.89 -4.82
N SER A 641 25.34 11.04 -5.02
CA SER A 641 26.75 11.42 -5.15
C SER A 641 27.05 11.85 -6.58
N ILE A 642 27.45 13.11 -6.78
CA ILE A 642 27.77 13.68 -8.09
C ILE A 642 29.08 13.06 -8.58
N LEU A 643 30.09 12.98 -7.71
CA LEU A 643 31.39 12.41 -8.06
C LEU A 643 31.28 10.94 -8.51
N LYS A 644 30.42 10.14 -7.86
CA LYS A 644 30.15 8.73 -8.24
C LYS A 644 29.44 8.59 -9.59
N LYS A 645 28.68 9.61 -10.02
CA LYS A 645 28.01 9.64 -11.32
C LYS A 645 28.93 10.12 -12.45
N LEU A 646 29.89 11.01 -12.14
CA LEU A 646 30.81 11.60 -13.12
C LEU A 646 32.08 10.78 -13.38
N PHE A 647 32.63 10.11 -12.37
CA PHE A 647 33.92 9.42 -12.47
C PHE A 647 33.76 7.91 -12.31
N ALA A 648 34.45 7.14 -13.16
CA ALA A 648 34.47 5.69 -13.04
C ALA A 648 35.24 5.25 -11.77
N PRO A 649 34.82 4.19 -11.07
CA PRO A 649 35.55 3.68 -9.91
C PRO A 649 36.93 3.18 -10.33
N VAL A 650 37.96 3.59 -9.61
CA VAL A 650 39.36 3.17 -9.82
C VAL A 650 39.82 2.22 -8.72
N SER A 651 40.97 1.56 -8.95
CA SER A 651 41.60 0.71 -7.94
C SER A 651 42.70 1.46 -7.20
N LEU A 652 42.86 1.14 -5.92
CA LEU A 652 43.92 1.65 -5.07
C LEU A 652 45.19 0.81 -5.25
N ASN A 653 46.36 1.43 -5.44
CA ASN A 653 47.62 0.72 -5.33
C ASN A 653 47.91 0.48 -3.83
N VAL A 654 47.50 -0.66 -3.29
CA VAL A 654 47.62 -1.00 -1.85
C VAL A 654 49.05 -0.82 -1.32
N ASN A 655 50.07 -1.13 -2.13
CA ASN A 655 51.48 -0.97 -1.77
C ASN A 655 51.95 0.49 -1.65
N SER A 656 51.13 1.45 -2.10
CA SER A 656 51.38 2.89 -1.98
C SER A 656 50.68 3.54 -0.77
N PHE A 657 49.80 2.80 -0.08
CA PHE A 657 49.04 3.34 1.04
C PHE A 657 49.97 3.63 2.23
N SER A 658 49.94 4.88 2.69
CA SER A 658 50.66 5.36 3.86
C SER A 658 49.73 6.16 4.77
N GLY A 659 49.84 5.91 6.08
CA GLY A 659 49.04 6.55 7.11
C GLY A 659 49.92 7.05 8.25
N ASP A 660 49.81 8.34 8.57
CA ASP A 660 50.53 9.00 9.66
C ASP A 660 49.54 9.57 10.69
N LEU A 661 49.90 9.50 11.97
CA LEU A 661 49.06 9.88 13.10
C LEU A 661 49.87 10.79 14.05
N ARG A 662 49.70 12.10 13.89
CA ARG A 662 50.44 13.12 14.66
C ARG A 662 49.55 13.77 15.71
N GLN A 663 50.04 13.89 16.93
CA GLN A 663 49.38 14.67 17.96
C GLN A 663 49.88 16.13 17.91
N ASN A 664 48.95 17.07 17.85
CA ASN A 664 49.17 18.51 18.01
C ASN A 664 48.59 18.94 19.37
N SER A 665 48.81 20.19 19.79
CA SER A 665 48.39 20.72 21.11
C SER A 665 46.87 20.74 21.35
N SER A 666 46.05 20.59 20.32
CA SER A 666 44.58 20.68 20.37
C SER A 666 43.83 19.57 19.63
N HIS A 667 44.51 18.81 18.76
CA HIS A 667 43.91 17.78 17.91
C HIS A 667 44.97 16.77 17.47
N TRP A 668 44.53 15.58 17.10
CA TRP A 668 45.29 14.64 16.31
C TRP A 668 45.06 14.93 14.82
N LEU A 669 46.12 14.80 14.01
CA LEU A 669 46.08 14.88 12.56
C LEU A 669 46.30 13.48 12.00
N VAL A 670 45.29 12.96 11.28
CA VAL A 670 45.36 11.70 10.55
C VAL A 670 45.64 12.03 9.09
N THR A 671 46.84 11.76 8.60
CA THR A 671 47.20 12.00 7.20
C THR A 671 47.22 10.66 6.45
N VAL A 672 46.44 10.58 5.37
CA VAL A 672 46.31 9.42 4.50
C VAL A 672 46.87 9.77 3.12
N GLN A 673 47.74 8.93 2.58
CA GLN A 673 48.38 9.11 1.28
C GLN A 673 48.34 7.81 0.49
N ALA A 674 48.02 7.88 -0.80
CA ALA A 674 48.04 6.73 -1.70
C ALA A 674 48.09 7.14 -3.18
N GLU A 675 48.21 6.15 -4.05
CA GLU A 675 48.25 6.25 -5.50
C GLU A 675 47.13 5.39 -6.12
N THR A 676 46.39 5.93 -7.09
CA THR A 676 45.40 5.16 -7.86
C THR A 676 46.03 4.53 -9.10
N THR A 677 45.48 3.41 -9.57
CA THR A 677 45.96 2.74 -10.79
C THR A 677 45.76 3.60 -12.04
N ASN A 678 44.59 4.24 -12.15
CA ASN A 678 44.23 5.17 -13.22
C ASN A 678 43.74 6.51 -12.62
N CYS A 679 43.75 7.57 -13.41
CA CYS A 679 43.11 8.86 -13.12
C CYS A 679 42.52 9.46 -14.42
N PRO A 680 41.49 10.32 -14.34
CA PRO A 680 40.70 10.64 -13.16
C PRO A 680 39.81 9.46 -12.71
N GLY A 681 39.40 9.41 -11.44
CA GLY A 681 38.66 8.26 -10.92
C GLY A 681 37.95 8.49 -9.59
N PHE A 682 36.88 7.72 -9.37
CA PHE A 682 36.09 7.73 -8.13
C PHE A 682 36.66 6.75 -7.08
N LEU A 683 36.66 7.18 -5.82
CA LEU A 683 36.84 6.37 -4.62
C LEU A 683 35.85 6.80 -3.54
N HIS A 684 35.56 5.90 -2.60
CA HIS A 684 34.81 6.21 -1.38
C HIS A 684 35.69 5.94 -0.15
N MET A 685 35.66 6.83 0.85
CA MET A 685 36.47 6.70 2.06
C MET A 685 35.64 7.00 3.31
N THR A 686 35.75 6.12 4.31
CA THR A 686 35.21 6.37 5.65
C THR A 686 36.32 6.31 6.70
N LEU A 687 36.18 7.13 7.75
CA LEU A 687 37.09 7.16 8.89
C LEU A 687 36.32 6.80 10.17
N LEU A 688 36.78 5.73 10.83
CA LEU A 688 36.26 5.20 12.09
C LEU A 688 37.30 5.38 13.20
N ASP A 689 36.84 5.77 14.39
CA ASP A 689 37.66 5.71 15.61
C ASP A 689 37.18 4.51 16.45
N PRO A 690 38.04 3.52 16.75
CA PRO A 690 37.63 2.32 17.50
C PRO A 690 37.16 2.57 18.94
N ASN A 691 37.42 3.75 19.53
CA ASN A 691 36.82 4.15 20.81
C ASN A 691 35.36 4.64 20.66
N TYR A 692 34.91 4.89 19.42
CA TYR A 692 33.53 5.29 19.09
C TYR A 692 32.97 4.40 17.97
N PRO A 693 33.00 3.06 18.11
CA PRO A 693 32.81 2.11 17.01
C PRO A 693 31.40 2.10 16.42
N SER A 694 30.45 2.77 17.07
CA SER A 694 29.08 2.98 16.61
C SER A 694 28.92 4.14 15.62
N LYS A 695 29.98 4.86 15.24
CA LYS A 695 29.91 6.10 14.44
C LYS A 695 31.03 6.22 13.40
N VAL A 696 30.66 6.60 12.18
CA VAL A 696 31.58 7.14 11.18
C VAL A 696 31.86 8.62 11.50
N LEU A 697 33.14 9.01 11.58
CA LEU A 697 33.53 10.40 11.88
C LEU A 697 33.64 11.27 10.62
N PHE A 698 34.10 10.68 9.51
CA PHE A 698 34.10 11.29 8.18
C PHE A 698 33.61 10.27 7.17
N ASP A 699 32.64 10.68 6.35
CA ASP A 699 32.03 9.90 5.28
C ASP A 699 32.14 10.72 3.99
N CYS A 700 33.02 10.27 3.10
CA CYS A 700 33.57 11.06 2.01
C CYS A 700 33.50 10.30 0.68
N ASP A 701 32.88 10.91 -0.31
CA ASP A 701 32.98 10.55 -1.73
C ASP A 701 34.08 11.39 -2.39
N LEU A 702 34.91 10.77 -3.23
CA LEU A 702 36.12 11.41 -3.75
C LEU A 702 36.29 11.20 -5.25
N ALA A 703 36.75 12.24 -5.94
CA ALA A 703 37.30 12.14 -7.28
C ALA A 703 38.78 12.52 -7.26
N VAL A 704 39.65 11.55 -7.55
CA VAL A 704 41.09 11.74 -7.74
C VAL A 704 41.31 12.14 -9.19
N LEU A 705 41.58 13.42 -9.43
CA LEU A 705 42.06 13.93 -10.72
C LEU A 705 43.55 13.59 -10.89
N CYS A 706 44.06 13.65 -12.12
CA CYS A 706 45.49 13.46 -12.36
C CYS A 706 46.32 14.64 -11.78
N PRO A 707 47.52 14.40 -11.21
CA PRO A 707 48.23 13.12 -11.09
C PRO A 707 47.56 12.14 -10.12
N ASN A 708 47.76 10.84 -10.34
CA ASN A 708 47.14 9.73 -9.60
C ASN A 708 47.51 9.62 -8.10
N LYS A 709 48.44 10.44 -7.58
CA LYS A 709 48.85 10.48 -6.17
C LYS A 709 48.05 11.49 -5.39
N PHE A 710 47.47 11.08 -4.27
CA PHE A 710 46.56 11.91 -3.48
C PHE A 710 46.91 11.91 -1.99
N SER A 711 46.60 13.00 -1.29
CA SER A 711 46.85 13.17 0.15
C SER A 711 45.67 13.86 0.82
N ILE A 712 45.22 13.33 1.96
CA ILE A 712 44.09 13.86 2.75
C ILE A 712 44.51 13.92 4.22
N SER A 713 44.15 14.99 4.93
CA SER A 713 44.40 15.13 6.36
C SER A 713 43.13 15.46 7.14
N PHE A 714 42.77 14.61 8.09
CA PHE A 714 41.62 14.74 8.97
C PHE A 714 42.05 15.25 10.35
N ALA A 715 41.39 16.29 10.86
CA ALA A 715 41.62 16.82 12.20
C ALA A 715 40.65 16.17 13.20
N LEU A 716 41.17 15.29 14.07
CA LEU A 716 40.41 14.62 15.13
C LEU A 716 40.65 15.29 16.49
N PRO A 717 39.61 15.73 17.22
CA PRO A 717 39.79 16.26 18.57
C PRO A 717 40.34 15.22 19.56
N THR A 718 40.86 15.71 20.68
CA THR A 718 41.64 14.94 21.66
C THR A 718 40.81 14.41 22.83
N ALA A 719 40.85 13.08 22.99
CA ALA A 719 40.34 12.36 24.16
C ALA A 719 41.34 11.30 24.66
N ASP A 720 42.64 11.64 24.64
CA ASP A 720 43.74 10.78 25.12
C ASP A 720 44.57 11.49 26.18
N LYS A 721 45.14 10.73 27.12
CA LYS A 721 46.19 11.21 28.04
C LYS A 721 47.55 11.14 27.32
N LEU A 722 48.54 11.91 27.79
CA LEU A 722 49.93 11.71 27.36
C LEU A 722 50.33 10.23 27.57
N GLY A 723 50.90 9.61 26.54
CA GLY A 723 51.42 8.24 26.61
C GLY A 723 50.44 7.11 26.29
N LEU A 724 49.21 7.39 25.84
CA LEU A 724 48.28 6.34 25.38
C LEU A 724 48.46 5.98 23.90
N HIS A 725 48.04 4.76 23.55
CA HIS A 725 48.02 4.22 22.19
C HIS A 725 46.70 4.61 21.50
N ARG A 726 46.74 5.50 20.51
CA ARG A 726 45.59 5.78 19.64
C ARG A 726 45.72 5.04 18.31
N ASP A 727 44.59 4.52 17.84
CA ASP A 727 44.43 3.99 16.49
C ASP A 727 43.14 4.49 15.83
N VAL A 728 43.12 4.41 14.49
CA VAL A 728 42.06 4.88 13.60
C VAL A 728 41.94 3.86 12.46
N ILE A 729 40.72 3.51 12.07
CA ILE A 729 40.47 2.62 10.93
C ILE A 729 39.96 3.49 9.77
N VAL A 730 40.72 3.49 8.67
CA VAL A 730 40.35 4.12 7.40
C VAL A 730 39.92 3.02 6.45
N THR A 731 38.66 3.03 6.03
CA THR A 731 38.17 2.11 4.99
C THR A 731 38.13 2.85 3.66
N VAL A 732 38.76 2.26 2.63
CA VAL A 732 38.70 2.77 1.25
C VAL A 732 37.98 1.76 0.38
N THR A 733 36.80 2.10 -0.09
CA THR A 733 36.07 1.32 -1.10
C THR A 733 36.55 1.73 -2.48
N ASP A 734 37.14 0.78 -3.19
CA ASP A 734 37.67 0.95 -4.55
C ASP A 734 36.91 0.07 -5.54
N LYS A 735 37.38 -0.04 -6.79
CA LYS A 735 36.76 -0.91 -7.81
C LYS A 735 36.78 -2.41 -7.48
N MET A 736 37.71 -2.87 -6.64
CA MET A 736 37.89 -4.28 -6.29
C MET A 736 37.14 -4.68 -5.01
N GLY A 737 36.96 -3.75 -4.06
CA GLY A 737 36.20 -4.00 -2.83
C GLY A 737 36.49 -2.96 -1.74
N GLU A 738 36.27 -3.35 -0.49
CA GLU A 738 36.63 -2.53 0.68
C GLU A 738 38.01 -2.92 1.21
N ASN A 739 38.86 -1.91 1.41
CA ASN A 739 40.21 -2.05 1.93
C ASN A 739 40.28 -1.35 3.29
N HIS A 740 40.42 -2.10 4.39
CA HIS A 740 40.48 -1.56 5.74
C HIS A 740 41.92 -1.38 6.21
N PHE A 741 42.33 -0.14 6.49
CA PHE A 741 43.67 0.22 6.95
C PHE A 741 43.63 0.73 8.40
N ARG A 742 44.32 0.05 9.31
CA ARG A 742 44.43 0.45 10.72
C ARG A 742 45.70 1.27 10.94
N ILE A 743 45.55 2.59 11.07
CA ILE A 743 46.63 3.53 11.37
C ILE A 743 46.74 3.64 12.89
N TYR A 744 47.92 3.43 13.47
CA TYR A 744 48.10 3.44 14.93
C TYR A 744 49.44 4.08 15.33
N ARG A 745 49.47 4.67 16.53
CA ARG A 745 50.70 5.21 17.14
C ARG A 745 50.97 4.51 18.46
N ARG A 746 52.07 3.73 18.49
CA ARG A 746 52.57 3.13 19.73
C ARG A 746 53.16 4.22 20.64
N ALA A 747 52.89 4.13 21.94
CA ALA A 747 53.47 5.02 22.93
C ALA A 747 55.01 4.89 22.96
N SER A 748 55.71 6.00 23.12
CA SER A 748 57.16 6.03 23.25
C SER A 748 57.57 5.56 24.64
N ILE A 749 57.75 4.25 24.82
CA ILE A 749 58.41 3.67 26.00
C ILE A 749 59.89 4.03 25.91
N GLY A 750 60.29 5.06 26.63
CA GLY A 750 61.67 5.46 26.85
C GLY A 750 61.86 5.75 28.33
N GLU A 751 62.95 5.21 28.90
CA GLU A 751 63.39 5.36 30.29
C GLU A 751 62.57 4.60 31.35
N LYS A 752 63.24 3.68 32.07
CA LYS A 752 62.71 2.68 33.03
C LYS A 752 61.81 1.62 32.36
N VAL A 753 62.15 0.33 32.33
CA VAL A 753 62.99 -0.48 33.25
C VAL A 753 64.19 -1.09 32.53
N ALA A 754 65.33 -1.14 33.21
CA ALA A 754 66.54 -1.86 32.79
C ALA A 754 67.12 -2.61 34.00
N GLU A 755 66.32 -3.54 34.54
CA GLU A 755 66.66 -4.46 35.62
C GLU A 755 65.81 -5.75 35.43
N ASP A 756 66.26 -6.85 36.02
CA ASP A 756 65.69 -8.22 35.94
C ASP A 756 65.79 -8.96 34.59
N ALA A 757 67.03 -9.27 34.20
CA ALA A 757 67.31 -10.40 33.32
C ALA A 757 67.77 -11.62 34.13
N ASN A 758 66.93 -12.68 34.22
CA ASN A 758 67.33 -14.11 34.20
C ASN A 758 66.15 -15.05 34.55
N SER A 759 65.62 -15.77 33.55
CA SER A 759 65.33 -17.21 33.66
C SER A 759 64.87 -17.81 32.31
N GLU A 760 65.57 -18.88 31.94
CA GLU A 760 65.25 -19.95 30.97
C GLU A 760 63.82 -20.56 31.14
N GLU A 761 63.21 -21.31 30.20
CA GLU A 761 63.71 -21.99 28.99
C GLU A 761 62.59 -22.25 27.91
N ILE A 762 63.02 -22.69 26.71
CA ILE A 762 62.39 -23.25 25.48
C ILE A 762 60.90 -23.75 25.45
N VAL A 763 60.19 -23.57 24.30
CA VAL A 763 59.65 -24.65 23.39
C VAL A 763 58.71 -24.09 22.27
N LYS A 764 58.64 -24.80 21.12
CA LYS A 764 57.88 -24.50 19.88
C LYS A 764 56.49 -25.17 19.82
N PRO A 765 55.58 -24.81 18.88
CA PRO A 765 54.20 -25.29 18.87
C PRO A 765 54.05 -26.77 18.46
N ILE A 766 52.96 -27.39 18.92
CA ILE A 766 52.50 -28.75 18.57
C ILE A 766 51.14 -28.64 17.86
N ALA A 767 50.83 -29.60 16.99
CA ALA A 767 49.66 -29.62 16.11
C ALA A 767 48.72 -30.81 16.40
N SER A 768 47.58 -30.79 15.70
CA SER A 768 46.68 -31.93 15.37
C SER A 768 46.07 -32.79 16.47
N ASP A 769 44.76 -33.00 16.36
CA ASP A 769 44.22 -34.36 16.30
C ASP A 769 42.93 -34.44 15.45
N ILE A 770 42.62 -35.61 14.87
CA ILE A 770 41.48 -35.86 13.96
C ILE A 770 40.96 -37.29 14.19
N PRO A 771 39.62 -37.51 14.21
CA PRO A 771 39.01 -38.45 13.24
C PRO A 771 37.72 -37.83 12.61
N THR A 772 37.49 -37.81 11.28
CA THR A 772 36.98 -38.92 10.43
C THR A 772 35.83 -39.72 11.04
N GLN A 773 34.71 -40.06 10.38
CA GLN A 773 34.28 -40.11 8.97
C GLN A 773 32.82 -39.56 8.86
N TYR A 774 32.10 -39.43 7.74
CA TYR A 774 32.19 -39.92 6.35
C TYR A 774 31.95 -38.77 5.32
N ALA A 775 31.85 -39.10 4.02
CA ALA A 775 31.41 -38.20 2.96
C ALA A 775 30.55 -38.93 1.90
N VAL A 776 29.66 -38.22 1.21
CA VAL A 776 29.00 -38.66 -0.04
C VAL A 776 28.92 -37.50 -1.02
N LYS A 777 29.24 -37.76 -2.29
CA LYS A 777 29.07 -36.85 -3.44
C LYS A 777 28.74 -37.72 -4.67
N GLY A 778 27.83 -37.28 -5.54
CA GLY A 778 27.41 -38.03 -6.72
C GLY A 778 26.89 -37.12 -7.84
N GLU A 779 27.03 -37.57 -9.09
CA GLU A 779 26.76 -36.77 -10.31
C GLU A 779 25.57 -37.31 -11.13
N LYS A 780 25.45 -36.92 -12.40
CA LYS A 780 24.21 -36.96 -13.21
C LYS A 780 24.14 -38.11 -14.23
N GLU A 781 22.90 -38.42 -14.63
CA GLU A 781 22.37 -38.71 -15.98
C GLU A 781 21.64 -40.07 -16.20
N LYS A 782 20.42 -39.96 -16.77
CA LYS A 782 19.75 -40.75 -17.88
C LYS A 782 19.87 -42.31 -17.92
N LYS A 783 18.87 -43.09 -18.37
CA LYS A 783 17.59 -42.83 -19.08
C LYS A 783 16.63 -44.06 -19.08
N ASP A 784 15.31 -43.84 -19.19
CA ASP A 784 14.22 -44.78 -19.61
C ASP A 784 14.04 -46.08 -18.75
N ILE A 785 13.11 -47.07 -18.95
CA ILE A 785 12.04 -47.41 -19.93
C ILE A 785 10.80 -48.03 -19.18
N ASP A 786 9.58 -47.85 -19.70
CA ASP A 786 8.27 -48.58 -19.50
C ASP A 786 7.60 -48.87 -18.13
N GLY A 787 6.26 -48.76 -18.10
CA GLY A 787 5.35 -49.32 -17.06
C GLY A 787 4.09 -48.49 -16.72
N GLN A 788 2.91 -48.87 -17.24
CA GLN A 788 1.55 -48.29 -16.96
C GLN A 788 0.55 -49.42 -16.59
N PRO A 789 -0.77 -49.22 -16.31
CA PRO A 789 -1.62 -48.01 -16.01
C PRO A 789 -2.35 -48.10 -14.61
N VAL A 790 -3.36 -47.30 -14.17
CA VAL A 790 -4.84 -47.26 -14.52
C VAL A 790 -5.65 -46.28 -13.59
N GLN A 791 -6.64 -45.51 -14.13
CA GLN A 791 -7.92 -44.87 -13.56
C GLN A 791 -7.92 -44.12 -12.17
N GLU A 792 -8.78 -43.16 -11.75
CA GLU A 792 -9.94 -42.30 -12.19
C GLU A 792 -10.24 -41.24 -11.06
N MET A 793 -11.25 -40.32 -10.93
CA MET A 793 -12.25 -39.55 -11.75
C MET A 793 -13.59 -39.38 -10.93
N THR A 794 -14.34 -38.27 -10.74
CA THR A 794 -14.21 -36.79 -10.94
C THR A 794 -15.32 -35.98 -10.17
N ASN A 795 -15.03 -34.71 -9.82
CA ASN A 795 -15.94 -33.51 -9.74
C ASN A 795 -17.06 -33.29 -8.66
N LEU A 796 -17.03 -32.06 -8.08
CA LEU A 796 -18.07 -31.00 -7.86
C LEU A 796 -19.59 -31.22 -8.21
N PRO A 797 -20.59 -30.39 -7.76
CA PRO A 797 -20.51 -29.07 -7.06
C PRO A 797 -21.59 -28.72 -5.96
N LEU A 798 -21.56 -27.43 -5.55
CA LEU A 798 -22.51 -26.51 -4.88
C LEU A 798 -24.05 -26.78 -4.89
N ALA A 799 -24.93 -26.09 -4.13
CA ALA A 799 -24.87 -25.35 -2.84
C ALA A 799 -26.25 -24.70 -2.53
N PHE A 800 -26.68 -24.64 -1.25
CA PHE A 800 -27.73 -23.69 -0.78
C PHE A 800 -27.75 -23.34 0.72
N PRO A 801 -27.53 -24.27 1.70
CA PRO A 801 -27.76 -23.94 3.13
C PRO A 801 -26.68 -23.05 3.79
N TYR A 802 -25.56 -22.81 3.10
CA TYR A 802 -24.42 -22.04 3.64
C TYR A 802 -24.75 -20.59 4.02
N LEU A 803 -25.73 -19.98 3.35
CA LEU A 803 -26.06 -18.54 3.51
C LEU A 803 -26.82 -18.20 4.80
N LEU A 804 -27.47 -19.19 5.44
CA LEU A 804 -28.10 -19.02 6.76
C LEU A 804 -27.08 -19.16 7.90
N MET A 805 -26.10 -20.06 7.76
CA MET A 805 -25.11 -20.35 8.81
C MET A 805 -24.12 -19.20 9.06
N LEU A 806 -23.77 -18.44 8.01
CA LEU A 806 -22.81 -17.33 8.11
C LEU A 806 -23.34 -16.14 8.92
N ASN A 807 -24.64 -15.83 8.80
CA ASN A 807 -25.23 -14.68 9.51
C ASN A 807 -25.39 -14.92 11.01
N GLY A 808 -25.73 -16.15 11.43
CA GLY A 808 -25.82 -16.51 12.85
C GLY A 808 -24.47 -16.57 13.57
N SER A 809 -23.41 -17.01 12.87
CA SER A 809 -22.07 -17.16 13.46
C SER A 809 -21.34 -15.82 13.67
N VAL A 810 -21.53 -14.84 12.78
CA VAL A 810 -21.01 -13.47 12.97
C VAL A 810 -21.66 -12.78 14.19
N LEU A 811 -22.97 -12.96 14.39
CA LEU A 811 -23.69 -12.40 15.54
C LEU A 811 -23.18 -13.00 16.87
N LEU A 812 -22.92 -14.32 16.90
CA LEU A 812 -22.39 -15.01 18.08
C LEU A 812 -20.98 -14.53 18.45
N LEU A 813 -20.10 -14.30 17.46
CA LEU A 813 -18.75 -13.78 17.68
C LEU A 813 -18.74 -12.34 18.22
N LEU A 814 -19.69 -11.50 17.77
CA LEU A 814 -19.87 -10.14 18.33
C LEU A 814 -20.26 -10.16 19.81
N VAL A 815 -21.15 -11.06 20.22
CA VAL A 815 -21.53 -11.22 21.64
C VAL A 815 -20.34 -11.68 22.49
N LEU A 816 -19.53 -12.62 21.98
CA LEU A 816 -18.32 -13.10 22.67
C LEU A 816 -17.25 -12.00 22.80
N ALA A 817 -17.08 -11.14 21.78
CA ALA A 817 -16.16 -10.01 21.85
C ALA A 817 -16.57 -8.97 22.91
N ILE A 818 -17.87 -8.70 23.07
CA ILE A 818 -18.40 -7.80 24.10
C ILE A 818 -18.16 -8.36 25.50
N LEU A 819 -18.38 -9.67 25.71
CA LEU A 819 -18.10 -10.34 26.99
C LEU A 819 -16.61 -10.35 27.34
N GLY A 820 -15.72 -10.42 26.34
CA GLY A 820 -14.28 -10.33 26.54
C GLY A 820 -13.79 -8.97 27.08
N LEU A 821 -14.50 -7.88 26.78
CA LEU A 821 -14.17 -6.53 27.27
C LEU A 821 -14.55 -6.31 28.75
N CYS A 822 -15.33 -7.19 29.36
CA CYS A 822 -15.74 -7.07 30.77
C CYS A 822 -14.70 -7.55 31.78
N PHE A 823 -13.55 -8.09 31.34
CA PHE A 823 -12.51 -8.65 32.22
C PHE A 823 -11.12 -8.04 31.98
N GLN A 824 -10.88 -6.84 32.53
CA GLN A 824 -9.52 -6.31 32.69
C GLN A 824 -8.95 -6.67 34.09
N PRO A 825 -7.72 -7.21 34.19
CA PRO A 825 -7.16 -7.67 35.47
C PRO A 825 -6.47 -6.54 36.24
N ALA A 826 -7.19 -5.87 37.14
CA ALA A 826 -6.62 -4.81 37.98
C ALA A 826 -7.23 -4.76 39.40
N LEU A 827 -6.77 -5.64 40.30
CA LEU A 827 -6.55 -5.45 41.76
C LEU A 827 -6.28 -6.82 42.44
N PRO A 828 -5.38 -6.91 43.44
CA PRO A 828 -5.12 -8.15 44.18
C PRO A 828 -6.11 -8.33 45.35
N VAL A 829 -6.66 -9.53 45.51
CA VAL A 829 -7.60 -9.90 46.59
C VAL A 829 -7.21 -11.30 47.14
N PRO A 830 -7.28 -11.58 48.46
CA PRO A 830 -6.44 -12.60 49.08
C PRO A 830 -6.97 -14.05 49.00
N GLU A 831 -6.09 -14.98 49.40
CA GLU A 831 -6.41 -16.40 49.62
C GLU A 831 -7.62 -16.59 50.55
N THR A 832 -8.71 -17.14 50.03
CA THR A 832 -9.87 -17.58 50.81
C THR A 832 -10.43 -18.89 50.22
N PRO A 833 -11.01 -19.80 51.03
CA PRO A 833 -11.24 -21.20 50.63
C PRO A 833 -12.46 -21.44 49.73
N TYR A 834 -12.96 -20.43 49.02
CA TYR A 834 -14.22 -20.50 48.25
C TYR A 834 -14.06 -21.02 46.81
N ALA A 835 -12.83 -21.16 46.31
CA ALA A 835 -12.52 -21.58 44.94
C ALA A 835 -12.69 -23.11 44.66
N ARG A 836 -13.75 -23.75 45.21
CA ARG A 836 -13.97 -25.21 45.08
C ARG A 836 -15.28 -25.66 44.42
N TRP A 837 -16.25 -24.75 44.20
CA TRP A 837 -17.61 -25.13 43.73
C TRP A 837 -17.94 -24.73 42.29
N TYR A 838 -17.32 -23.69 41.73
CA TYR A 838 -17.70 -23.19 40.39
C TYR A 838 -17.17 -24.04 39.23
N HIS A 839 -15.95 -24.56 39.33
CA HIS A 839 -15.32 -25.36 38.26
C HIS A 839 -16.08 -26.64 37.87
N PRO A 840 -16.57 -27.50 38.80
CA PRO A 840 -17.32 -28.70 38.43
C PRO A 840 -18.69 -28.37 37.80
N PHE A 841 -19.33 -27.27 38.21
CA PHE A 841 -20.67 -26.90 37.75
C PHE A 841 -20.68 -26.51 36.25
N PHE A 842 -19.69 -25.73 35.81
CA PHE A 842 -19.49 -25.42 34.39
C PHE A 842 -19.11 -26.66 33.57
N ALA A 843 -18.29 -27.57 34.11
CA ALA A 843 -17.93 -28.82 33.43
C ALA A 843 -19.16 -29.74 33.21
N THR A 844 -20.04 -29.89 34.20
CA THR A 844 -21.28 -30.67 34.02
C THR A 844 -22.27 -30.02 33.04
N GLY A 845 -22.35 -28.69 33.02
CA GLY A 845 -23.18 -27.97 32.05
C GLY A 845 -22.73 -28.21 30.60
N TYR A 846 -21.41 -28.16 30.35
CA TYR A 846 -20.84 -28.44 29.03
C TYR A 846 -21.10 -29.88 28.56
N MET A 847 -20.90 -30.86 29.44
CA MET A 847 -21.16 -32.28 29.15
C MET A 847 -22.63 -32.56 28.82
N MET A 848 -23.57 -31.95 29.55
CA MET A 848 -25.01 -32.07 29.26
C MET A 848 -25.37 -31.51 27.88
N PHE A 849 -24.83 -30.34 27.52
CA PHE A 849 -25.09 -29.71 26.22
C PHE A 849 -24.59 -30.56 25.06
N GLN A 850 -23.39 -31.15 25.18
CA GLN A 850 -22.80 -32.01 24.15
C GLN A 850 -23.59 -33.32 23.95
N PHE A 851 -24.17 -33.87 25.01
CA PHE A 851 -25.04 -35.05 24.93
C PHE A 851 -26.37 -34.76 24.21
N ILE A 852 -27.02 -33.64 24.53
CA ILE A 852 -28.30 -33.22 23.91
C ILE A 852 -28.11 -32.96 22.40
N TYR A 853 -27.00 -32.34 22.00
CA TYR A 853 -26.64 -32.13 20.60
C TYR A 853 -26.52 -33.46 19.82
N SER A 854 -25.83 -34.45 20.39
CA SER A 854 -25.67 -35.77 19.78
C SER A 854 -27.00 -36.52 19.60
N ALA A 855 -27.88 -36.45 20.60
CA ALA A 855 -29.19 -37.11 20.57
C ALA A 855 -30.12 -36.55 19.47
N PHE A 856 -30.08 -35.24 19.20
CA PHE A 856 -30.87 -34.63 18.13
C PHE A 856 -30.42 -35.05 16.72
N VAL A 857 -29.11 -35.26 16.53
CA VAL A 857 -28.55 -35.67 15.23
C VAL A 857 -28.80 -37.15 14.95
N SER A 858 -28.72 -38.02 15.96
CA SER A 858 -29.02 -39.45 15.76
C SER A 858 -30.52 -39.73 15.57
N GLY A 859 -31.40 -39.00 16.26
CA GLY A 859 -32.85 -39.16 16.15
C GLY A 859 -33.41 -38.86 14.75
N THR A 860 -32.94 -37.80 14.09
CA THR A 860 -33.43 -37.41 12.75
C THR A 860 -33.08 -38.42 11.66
N ILE A 861 -31.90 -39.04 11.75
CA ILE A 861 -31.46 -40.09 10.80
C ILE A 861 -32.29 -41.37 10.98
N PHE A 862 -32.58 -41.76 12.22
CA PHE A 862 -33.36 -42.97 12.52
C PHE A 862 -34.79 -42.91 11.96
N PHE A 863 -35.47 -41.78 12.14
CA PHE A 863 -36.86 -41.63 11.65
C PHE A 863 -36.96 -41.68 10.12
N LEU A 864 -35.99 -41.14 9.37
CA LEU A 864 -35.96 -41.20 7.90
C LEU A 864 -35.87 -42.63 7.36
N ILE A 865 -35.01 -43.46 7.97
CA ILE A 865 -34.82 -44.86 7.55
C ILE A 865 -36.07 -45.69 7.88
N LEU A 866 -36.65 -45.49 9.07
CA LEU A 866 -37.80 -46.27 9.53
C LEU A 866 -39.03 -46.06 8.64
N THR A 867 -39.27 -44.84 8.15
CA THR A 867 -40.42 -44.53 7.27
C THR A 867 -40.37 -45.16 5.89
N VAL A 868 -39.18 -45.51 5.37
CA VAL A 868 -39.03 -46.13 4.04
C VAL A 868 -39.28 -47.64 4.11
N ILE A 869 -38.79 -48.30 5.17
CA ILE A 869 -38.76 -49.76 5.28
C ILE A 869 -40.14 -50.35 5.67
N THR A 870 -41.03 -49.58 6.28
CA THR A 870 -42.32 -50.10 6.81
C THR A 870 -43.51 -50.06 5.84
N SER A 871 -43.31 -49.78 4.55
CA SER A 871 -44.40 -49.77 3.55
C SER A 871 -44.64 -51.15 2.93
N HIS A 872 -45.80 -51.75 3.21
CA HIS A 872 -46.05 -53.19 3.06
C HIS A 872 -46.36 -53.70 1.63
N HIS A 873 -46.15 -52.91 0.57
CA HIS A 873 -46.84 -53.15 -0.71
C HIS A 873 -46.03 -53.63 -1.94
N VAL A 874 -44.69 -53.58 -1.95
CA VAL A 874 -43.92 -53.73 -3.21
C VAL A 874 -43.24 -55.12 -3.39
N ASN A 875 -42.90 -55.82 -2.30
CA ASN A 875 -42.04 -57.03 -2.30
C ASN A 875 -42.66 -58.34 -2.87
N PHE A 876 -43.58 -58.25 -3.84
CA PHE A 876 -44.29 -59.41 -4.41
C PHE A 876 -44.36 -59.44 -5.95
N VAL A 877 -44.23 -58.30 -6.65
CA VAL A 877 -44.53 -58.20 -8.09
C VAL A 877 -43.41 -58.74 -9.00
N VAL A 878 -42.20 -58.92 -8.46
CA VAL A 878 -40.97 -59.31 -9.20
C VAL A 878 -41.08 -60.67 -9.92
N SER A 879 -42.00 -61.55 -9.55
CA SER A 879 -41.99 -62.96 -9.96
C SER A 879 -42.76 -63.34 -11.24
N ARG A 880 -43.46 -62.42 -11.94
CA ARG A 880 -44.36 -62.83 -13.04
C ARG A 880 -44.61 -61.87 -14.23
N GLY A 881 -43.66 -60.99 -14.57
CA GLY A 881 -43.80 -59.96 -15.62
C GLY A 881 -43.17 -60.24 -17.00
N GLN A 882 -42.89 -61.49 -17.36
CA GLN A 882 -41.89 -61.85 -18.39
C GLN A 882 -42.30 -61.65 -19.88
N SER A 883 -43.26 -60.76 -20.18
CA SER A 883 -43.78 -60.51 -21.54
C SER A 883 -43.54 -59.08 -22.08
N GLY A 884 -43.00 -58.16 -21.27
CA GLY A 884 -42.66 -56.79 -21.72
C GLY A 884 -41.34 -56.65 -22.49
N ALA A 885 -40.51 -57.70 -22.53
CA ALA A 885 -39.09 -57.64 -22.92
C ALA A 885 -38.80 -57.51 -24.44
N VAL A 886 -39.76 -57.07 -25.25
CA VAL A 886 -39.64 -57.03 -26.72
C VAL A 886 -39.75 -55.61 -27.31
N SER A 887 -40.48 -54.68 -26.68
CA SER A 887 -40.58 -53.30 -27.19
C SER A 887 -39.35 -52.44 -26.83
N THR A 888 -38.77 -52.63 -25.66
CA THR A 888 -37.53 -51.93 -25.22
C THR A 888 -36.28 -52.37 -26.00
N ALA A 889 -36.31 -53.52 -26.68
CA ALA A 889 -35.26 -53.92 -27.62
C ALA A 889 -35.33 -53.11 -28.94
N SER A 890 -36.54 -52.74 -29.37
CA SER A 890 -36.78 -52.01 -30.63
C SER A 890 -36.20 -50.59 -30.57
N SER A 891 -36.54 -49.83 -29.53
CA SER A 891 -36.05 -48.45 -29.37
C SER A 891 -34.53 -48.37 -29.19
N HIS A 892 -33.92 -49.38 -28.56
CA HIS A 892 -32.46 -49.43 -28.40
C HIS A 892 -31.73 -49.74 -29.72
N ILE A 893 -32.35 -50.52 -30.62
CA ILE A 893 -31.85 -50.78 -31.97
C ILE A 893 -31.98 -49.53 -32.85
N GLU A 894 -33.09 -48.80 -32.78
CA GLU A 894 -33.25 -47.54 -33.53
C GLU A 894 -32.26 -46.47 -33.07
N LEU A 895 -31.99 -46.34 -31.75
CA LEU A 895 -30.95 -45.43 -31.25
C LEU A 895 -29.55 -45.82 -31.73
N LEU A 896 -29.24 -47.12 -31.82
CA LEU A 896 -27.98 -47.63 -32.39
C LEU A 896 -27.89 -47.52 -33.92
N GLN A 897 -29.03 -47.44 -34.63
CA GLN A 897 -29.08 -47.13 -36.05
C GLN A 897 -28.93 -45.62 -36.27
N LEU A 898 -29.58 -44.79 -35.45
CA LEU A 898 -29.48 -43.33 -35.52
C LEU A 898 -28.05 -42.87 -35.18
N GLN A 899 -27.42 -43.46 -34.15
CA GLN A 899 -26.02 -43.20 -33.82
C GLN A 899 -25.10 -43.58 -34.99
N ARG A 900 -25.23 -44.79 -35.56
CA ARG A 900 -24.41 -45.20 -36.72
C ARG A 900 -24.70 -44.37 -37.97
N HIS A 901 -25.92 -43.86 -38.15
CA HIS A 901 -26.25 -42.93 -39.22
C HIS A 901 -25.61 -41.55 -39.00
N LEU A 902 -25.59 -41.06 -37.75
CA LEU A 902 -24.94 -39.80 -37.39
C LEU A 902 -23.41 -39.91 -37.50
N GLU A 903 -22.81 -40.99 -37.02
CA GLU A 903 -21.37 -41.30 -37.19
C GLU A 903 -21.01 -41.45 -38.67
N GLY A 904 -21.86 -42.10 -39.47
CA GLY A 904 -21.70 -42.23 -40.90
C GLY A 904 -21.82 -40.89 -41.65
N GLU A 905 -22.76 -40.04 -41.26
CA GLU A 905 -22.95 -38.72 -41.88
C GLU A 905 -21.89 -37.72 -41.41
N ILE A 906 -21.38 -37.82 -40.18
CA ILE A 906 -20.20 -37.09 -39.69
C ILE A 906 -18.96 -37.55 -40.47
N SER A 907 -18.72 -38.85 -40.62
CA SER A 907 -17.61 -39.39 -41.42
C SER A 907 -17.70 -38.95 -42.90
N LYS A 908 -18.92 -38.84 -43.43
CA LYS A 908 -19.20 -38.30 -44.77
C LYS A 908 -18.91 -36.79 -44.85
N GLN A 909 -19.32 -35.99 -43.86
CA GLN A 909 -19.00 -34.56 -43.76
C GLN A 909 -17.47 -34.34 -43.63
N ASP A 910 -16.79 -35.11 -42.78
CA ASP A 910 -15.33 -35.08 -42.64
C ASP A 910 -14.63 -35.48 -43.95
N SER A 911 -15.12 -36.51 -44.66
CA SER A 911 -14.57 -36.87 -45.98
C SER A 911 -14.78 -35.78 -47.04
N GLN A 912 -15.86 -35.01 -46.94
CA GLN A 912 -16.12 -33.84 -47.79
C GLN A 912 -15.24 -32.64 -47.39
N ALA A 913 -14.97 -32.46 -46.10
CA ALA A 913 -14.03 -31.47 -45.58
C ALA A 913 -12.59 -31.79 -46.00
N ASP A 914 -12.16 -33.05 -45.92
CA ASP A 914 -10.87 -33.54 -46.42
C ASP A 914 -10.73 -33.40 -47.94
N ALA A 915 -11.81 -33.63 -48.70
CA ALA A 915 -11.84 -33.40 -50.13
C ALA A 915 -11.70 -31.90 -50.45
N ALA A 916 -12.46 -31.04 -49.76
CA ALA A 916 -12.34 -29.59 -49.87
C ALA A 916 -10.96 -29.08 -49.44
N GLN A 917 -10.35 -29.67 -48.40
CA GLN A 917 -9.00 -29.36 -47.95
C GLN A 917 -7.96 -29.76 -49.00
N LYS A 918 -8.12 -30.92 -49.66
CA LYS A 918 -7.24 -31.34 -50.79
C LYS A 918 -7.35 -30.39 -51.99
N VAL A 919 -8.56 -29.96 -52.36
CA VAL A 919 -8.77 -28.95 -53.41
C VAL A 919 -8.14 -27.62 -53.00
N CYS A 920 -8.41 -27.13 -51.79
CA CYS A 920 -7.83 -25.91 -51.25
C CYS A 920 -6.29 -25.96 -51.21
N MET A 921 -5.69 -27.09 -50.82
CA MET A 921 -4.23 -27.27 -50.85
C MET A 921 -3.68 -27.35 -52.28
N GLN A 922 -4.42 -27.89 -53.25
CA GLN A 922 -4.04 -27.84 -54.67
C GLN A 922 -4.07 -26.40 -55.21
N ASP A 923 -5.13 -25.64 -54.94
CA ASP A 923 -5.23 -24.23 -55.32
C ASP A 923 -4.18 -23.37 -54.59
N MET A 924 -3.91 -23.61 -53.31
CA MET A 924 -2.85 -22.92 -52.59
C MET A 924 -1.46 -23.26 -53.15
N LYS A 925 -1.22 -24.52 -53.56
CA LYS A 925 0.02 -24.94 -54.24
C LYS A 925 0.16 -24.31 -55.64
N LYS A 926 -0.96 -24.11 -56.34
CA LYS A 926 -1.04 -23.37 -57.61
C LYS A 926 -0.72 -21.89 -57.39
N ILE A 927 -1.37 -21.21 -56.44
CA ILE A 927 -1.09 -19.82 -56.05
C ILE A 927 0.38 -19.63 -55.67
N VAL A 928 0.98 -20.54 -54.88
CA VAL A 928 2.42 -20.50 -54.54
C VAL A 928 3.31 -20.68 -55.78
N THR A 929 2.87 -21.46 -56.77
CA THR A 929 3.60 -21.64 -58.04
C THR A 929 3.47 -20.40 -58.93
N ASP A 930 2.30 -19.78 -59.00
CA ASP A 930 2.04 -18.55 -59.74
C ASP A 930 2.76 -17.35 -59.09
N MET A 931 2.81 -17.26 -57.75
CA MET A 931 3.65 -16.28 -57.03
C MET A 931 5.14 -16.50 -57.29
N LYS A 932 5.63 -17.75 -57.37
CA LYS A 932 7.02 -18.02 -57.79
C LYS A 932 7.28 -17.57 -59.22
N LYS A 933 6.33 -17.80 -60.14
CA LYS A 933 6.43 -17.36 -61.54
C LYS A 933 6.45 -15.84 -61.67
N PHE A 934 5.58 -15.14 -60.92
CA PHE A 934 5.53 -13.68 -60.86
C PHE A 934 6.80 -13.07 -60.24
N HIS A 935 7.33 -13.68 -59.19
CA HIS A 935 8.60 -13.32 -58.54
C HIS A 935 9.80 -13.47 -59.49
N LEU A 936 9.86 -14.52 -60.30
CA LEU A 936 10.88 -14.69 -61.34
C LEU A 936 10.78 -13.61 -62.43
N LEU A 937 9.56 -13.25 -62.87
CA LEU A 937 9.34 -12.18 -63.85
C LEU A 937 9.76 -10.78 -63.35
N LEU A 938 9.55 -10.49 -62.06
CA LEU A 938 9.99 -9.23 -61.42
C LEU A 938 11.51 -9.15 -61.25
N LEU A 939 12.17 -10.29 -61.00
CA LEU A 939 13.64 -10.35 -60.92
C LEU A 939 14.28 -10.16 -62.30
N ASP A 940 13.64 -10.62 -63.38
CA ASP A 940 14.17 -10.47 -64.74
C ASP A 940 14.04 -9.03 -65.27
N SER A 941 12.93 -8.34 -64.98
CA SER A 941 12.68 -6.97 -65.47
C SER A 941 13.52 -5.87 -64.79
N THR A 942 14.14 -6.17 -63.65
CA THR A 942 14.99 -5.24 -62.90
C THR A 942 16.46 -5.41 -63.30
N LYS A 943 17.12 -4.36 -63.81
CA LYS A 943 18.52 -4.44 -64.30
C LYS A 943 19.60 -4.18 -63.23
N ASP A 944 19.24 -3.63 -62.08
CA ASP A 944 20.18 -3.31 -61.00
C ASP A 944 20.29 -4.46 -59.99
N ILE A 945 21.52 -4.84 -59.63
CA ILE A 945 21.83 -5.91 -58.69
C ILE A 945 21.44 -5.54 -57.25
N PHE A 946 21.54 -4.26 -56.87
CA PHE A 946 21.34 -3.83 -55.49
C PHE A 946 19.85 -3.82 -55.11
N GLU A 947 19.01 -3.26 -56.00
CA GLU A 947 17.55 -3.27 -55.80
C GLU A 947 16.94 -4.67 -55.93
N ARG A 948 17.48 -5.57 -56.76
CA ARG A 948 17.09 -7.00 -56.77
C ARG A 948 17.20 -7.64 -55.38
N HIS A 949 18.30 -7.38 -54.67
CA HIS A 949 18.54 -7.99 -53.35
C HIS A 949 17.63 -7.39 -52.27
N ARG A 950 17.38 -6.07 -52.33
CA ARG A 950 16.41 -5.36 -51.46
C ARG A 950 14.98 -5.87 -51.67
N LEU A 951 14.57 -6.10 -52.92
CA LEU A 951 13.23 -6.57 -53.26
C LEU A 951 13.00 -8.01 -52.75
N ASP A 952 14.00 -8.89 -52.90
CA ASP A 952 13.89 -10.27 -52.41
C ASP A 952 13.80 -10.34 -50.88
N LEU A 953 14.54 -9.49 -50.15
CA LEU A 953 14.46 -9.41 -48.69
C LEU A 953 13.04 -9.03 -48.22
N LEU A 954 12.44 -8.00 -48.82
CA LEU A 954 11.06 -7.57 -48.51
C LEU A 954 10.03 -8.64 -48.86
N LEU A 955 10.19 -9.30 -50.02
CA LEU A 955 9.34 -10.42 -50.42
C LEU A 955 9.49 -11.62 -49.49
N SER A 956 10.67 -11.87 -48.91
CA SER A 956 10.90 -12.93 -47.93
C SER A 956 10.13 -12.68 -46.62
N GLN A 957 10.13 -11.43 -46.12
CA GLN A 957 9.38 -11.04 -44.93
C GLN A 957 7.86 -11.15 -45.14
N GLN A 958 7.34 -10.70 -46.30
CA GLN A 958 5.90 -10.85 -46.58
C GLN A 958 5.48 -12.32 -46.76
N LYS A 959 6.31 -13.16 -47.40
CA LYS A 959 6.08 -14.62 -47.47
C LYS A 959 5.97 -15.25 -46.07
N LEU A 960 6.76 -14.78 -45.10
CA LEU A 960 6.70 -15.26 -43.70
C LEU A 960 5.41 -14.77 -43.00
N HIS A 961 5.14 -13.47 -43.04
CA HIS A 961 4.00 -12.87 -42.32
C HIS A 961 2.64 -13.39 -42.82
N VAL A 962 2.47 -13.56 -44.14
CA VAL A 962 1.25 -14.15 -44.71
C VAL A 962 1.07 -15.61 -44.27
N ARG A 963 2.16 -16.38 -44.18
CA ARG A 963 2.12 -17.78 -43.71
C ARG A 963 1.72 -17.87 -42.24
N GLU A 964 2.31 -17.04 -41.38
CA GLU A 964 1.99 -17.02 -39.93
C GLU A 964 0.54 -16.63 -39.69
N LYS A 965 0.06 -15.57 -40.36
CA LYS A 965 -1.34 -15.14 -40.26
C LYS A 965 -2.31 -16.22 -40.73
N LEU A 966 -2.05 -16.82 -41.91
CA LEU A 966 -2.91 -17.87 -42.45
C LEU A 966 -2.99 -19.10 -41.52
N MET A 967 -1.87 -19.54 -40.94
CA MET A 967 -1.85 -20.64 -39.97
C MET A 967 -2.70 -20.32 -38.73
N LYS A 968 -2.58 -19.10 -38.19
CA LYS A 968 -3.34 -18.64 -37.02
C LYS A 968 -4.85 -18.59 -37.30
N ASP A 969 -5.25 -18.10 -38.47
CA ASP A 969 -6.66 -18.01 -38.86
C ASP A 969 -7.27 -19.42 -39.10
N LEU A 970 -6.48 -20.37 -39.62
CA LEU A 970 -6.88 -21.78 -39.77
C LEU A 970 -7.06 -22.49 -38.42
N GLU A 971 -6.19 -22.20 -37.44
CA GLU A 971 -6.32 -22.74 -36.08
C GLU A 971 -7.51 -22.12 -35.31
N ASN A 972 -7.74 -20.82 -35.47
CA ASN A 972 -8.93 -20.14 -34.96
C ASN A 972 -10.23 -20.76 -35.54
N PHE A 973 -10.25 -21.06 -36.84
CA PHE A 973 -11.38 -21.75 -37.48
C PHE A 973 -11.59 -23.14 -36.89
N ARG A 974 -10.53 -23.95 -36.78
CA ARG A 974 -10.61 -25.31 -36.20
C ARG A 974 -11.15 -25.29 -34.77
N ASN A 975 -10.67 -24.36 -33.94
CA ASN A 975 -11.13 -24.20 -32.56
C ASN A 975 -12.59 -23.73 -32.47
N SER A 976 -13.04 -22.87 -33.40
CA SER A 976 -14.42 -22.40 -33.49
C SER A 976 -15.37 -23.53 -33.93
N TYR A 977 -15.02 -24.29 -34.95
CA TYR A 977 -15.78 -25.46 -35.41
C TYR A 977 -15.88 -26.52 -34.30
N ALA A 978 -14.77 -26.85 -33.64
CA ALA A 978 -14.74 -27.79 -32.51
C ALA A 978 -15.50 -27.27 -31.27
N LYS A 979 -15.80 -25.96 -31.17
CA LYS A 979 -16.69 -25.39 -30.15
C LYS A 979 -18.16 -25.50 -30.57
N ALA A 980 -18.48 -25.21 -31.82
CA ALA A 980 -19.83 -25.34 -32.38
C ALA A 980 -20.33 -26.80 -32.35
N ALA A 981 -19.53 -27.75 -32.82
CA ALA A 981 -19.86 -29.18 -32.81
C ALA A 981 -20.16 -29.69 -31.38
N ARG A 982 -19.36 -29.29 -30.38
CA ARG A 982 -19.60 -29.61 -28.97
C ARG A 982 -20.84 -28.92 -28.38
N SER A 983 -21.26 -27.77 -28.93
CA SER A 983 -22.52 -27.12 -28.57
C SER A 983 -23.72 -27.89 -29.10
N VAL A 984 -23.70 -28.27 -30.38
CA VAL A 984 -24.76 -29.08 -31.01
C VAL A 984 -24.89 -30.44 -30.31
N LEU A 985 -23.78 -31.13 -30.04
CA LEU A 985 -23.80 -32.42 -29.34
C LEU A 985 -24.41 -32.33 -27.94
N ARG A 986 -24.13 -31.25 -27.19
CA ARG A 986 -24.76 -30.98 -25.89
C ARG A 986 -26.27 -30.75 -26.03
N GLN A 987 -26.69 -29.97 -27.03
CA GLN A 987 -28.09 -29.62 -27.23
C GLN A 987 -28.91 -30.83 -27.72
N VAL A 988 -28.33 -31.70 -28.56
CA VAL A 988 -28.92 -33.00 -28.91
C VAL A 988 -29.05 -33.89 -27.68
N ASN A 989 -28.02 -34.01 -26.85
CA ASN A 989 -28.09 -34.79 -25.61
C ASN A 989 -29.10 -34.22 -24.60
N GLN A 990 -29.22 -32.89 -24.49
CA GLN A 990 -30.23 -32.24 -23.64
C GLN A 990 -31.65 -32.48 -24.16
N ASN A 991 -31.88 -32.41 -25.47
CA ASN A 991 -33.18 -32.72 -26.08
C ASN A 991 -33.53 -34.21 -25.96
N ALA A 992 -32.55 -35.11 -26.06
CA ALA A 992 -32.72 -36.53 -25.79
C ALA A 992 -33.05 -36.79 -24.30
N LEU A 993 -32.36 -36.13 -23.37
CA LEU A 993 -32.64 -36.24 -21.94
C LEU A 993 -34.02 -35.68 -21.59
N ALA A 994 -34.41 -34.54 -22.16
CA ALA A 994 -35.75 -33.96 -21.99
C ALA A 994 -36.85 -34.84 -22.61
N SER A 995 -36.55 -35.57 -23.70
CA SER A 995 -37.47 -36.54 -24.29
C SER A 995 -37.62 -37.77 -23.40
N PHE A 996 -36.50 -38.27 -22.85
CA PHE A 996 -36.49 -39.37 -21.87
C PHE A 996 -37.26 -39.00 -20.60
N GLN A 997 -37.02 -37.80 -20.07
CA GLN A 997 -37.75 -37.26 -18.92
C GLN A 997 -39.23 -37.05 -19.22
N ASN A 998 -39.63 -36.61 -20.42
CA ASN A 998 -41.05 -36.56 -20.81
C ASN A 998 -41.70 -37.96 -20.91
N VAL A 999 -40.96 -38.97 -21.38
CA VAL A 999 -41.44 -40.37 -21.39
C VAL A 999 -41.58 -40.90 -19.95
N GLN A 1000 -40.67 -40.55 -19.05
CA GLN A 1000 -40.73 -40.87 -17.63
C GLN A 1000 -41.91 -40.17 -16.94
N TYR A 1001 -42.11 -38.87 -17.19
CA TYR A 1001 -43.18 -38.04 -16.62
C TYR A 1001 -44.58 -38.49 -17.09
N ASN A 1002 -44.71 -38.87 -18.36
CA ASN A 1002 -45.95 -39.45 -18.90
C ASN A 1002 -46.15 -40.93 -18.52
N ASN A 1003 -45.12 -41.61 -18.02
CA ASN A 1003 -45.21 -42.95 -17.40
C ASN A 1003 -44.94 -42.88 -15.90
N SER A 1004 -45.54 -41.91 -15.21
CA SER A 1004 -45.44 -41.67 -13.76
C SER A 1004 -45.92 -42.84 -12.86
N TRP A 1005 -46.36 -43.96 -13.46
CA TRP A 1005 -46.63 -45.23 -12.80
C TRP A 1005 -45.40 -46.17 -12.72
N LEU A 1006 -44.31 -45.88 -13.44
CA LEU A 1006 -43.09 -46.71 -13.50
C LEU A 1006 -41.97 -46.27 -12.54
N ASP A 1007 -41.91 -44.99 -12.14
CA ASP A 1007 -40.96 -44.54 -11.09
C ASP A 1007 -41.25 -45.17 -9.71
N GLY A 1008 -42.48 -45.65 -9.50
CA GLY A 1008 -42.86 -46.47 -8.34
C GLY A 1008 -42.29 -47.90 -8.35
N ALA A 1009 -41.49 -48.28 -9.35
CA ALA A 1009 -40.90 -49.61 -9.49
C ALA A 1009 -39.36 -49.64 -9.50
N ILE A 1010 -38.67 -48.48 -9.40
CA ILE A 1010 -37.20 -48.39 -9.32
C ILE A 1010 -36.76 -47.40 -8.21
N SER A 1011 -37.41 -47.52 -7.05
CA SER A 1011 -36.99 -46.88 -5.79
C SER A 1011 -36.98 -47.88 -4.62
N SER A 1012 -36.46 -49.09 -4.91
CA SER A 1012 -36.19 -50.19 -3.97
C SER A 1012 -34.79 -50.75 -4.21
#